data_AF-A0A7W1BEH6-F1
#
_entry.id   AF-A0A7W1BEH6-F1
#
_cell.length_a   1.000
_cell.length_b   1.000
_cell.length_c   1.000
_cell.angle_alpha   90.00
_cell.angle_beta   90.00
_cell.angle_gamma   90.00
#
_symmetry.space_group_name_H-M   'P 1'
#
loop_
_entity.id
_entity.type
_entity.pdbx_description
1 polymer ?
#
loop_
_entity_poly.entity_id
_entity_poly.type
_entity_poly.pdbx_seq_one_letter_code
_entity_poly.pdbx_strand_id
1 'polypeptide(L)'
;MQGTTPMKYRALIRGRLLIALGLGACGGGTTGPDVGSLEVSVAGLPSGTAASLSVTGTGGFSRALAGTEILTGLRPGSYTVAAAAVTAGGTVYAADPASQTVAVSEGSTAASTVTYVAAGGSLALTVSGLPAGADAAVIVTGPGGFSRELVASTTLTGLLPGSYTITAQPVAANGTQYAGTPSTQQASVGAATPAAATVTYAESASEGLNFRIDGVYLTQSVQTYTGAVPLIANRDGFLRVFVTASEVNALSPEVRVRFYHGGVLAQERILTRFGPTPLAPQEGTLGSSWNLAVPKTLVTTNLSILVEVDPADTRAETNETDNAFPASGTPLPLQVEDAATFRVILVPVVTSADGRRGNVTAANRDEFLAATLRMHPISTVNATIGSQFTANVQPLQATSTGSWNEVLSQLEASRVDGDARYYYGVVNPNYSAGVAGIAYVGGSTAVGWDKLPSAASVAAHEWGHNWGRDHAPCGSPANPDDGYPYTGGVIGVFGFDVGAGTLKPNSSHDLMGYCDNEWISDYTYRGIMQYRSAQAGVAGAMVGAIQPALVVWGRIENGRLVLEPAFQTTTRPSLPKSSGPYTLEAHSGDGSRVFSVSFSPLEVADDPSGSKHFAFAVPLTPERGERIELLRLSGPEGSVTVGRGAGGAANVEVSSAGPGRVGLRWDASRTPMVVVRDPRNGQIISFARGGRAEVAADQPDLSLTLSDRIQSREMLVRVPGR
;
A
#
# COMPACT_ATOMS: atom_id res chain seq x y z
N MET A 1 -59.41 61.99 8.31
CA MET A 1 -59.24 62.68 9.60
C MET A 1 -57.86 63.33 9.61
N GLN A 2 -57.82 64.65 9.65
CA GLN A 2 -56.66 65.52 9.43
C GLN A 2 -56.11 66.09 10.76
N GLY A 3 -54.82 66.46 10.75
CA GLY A 3 -54.18 67.46 11.64
C GLY A 3 -53.65 66.89 12.97
N THR A 4 -52.51 67.29 13.54
CA THR A 4 -51.60 68.45 13.38
C THR A 4 -50.34 68.24 14.26
N THR A 5 -49.20 68.82 13.85
CA THR A 5 -47.85 69.05 14.47
C THR A 5 -47.84 69.59 15.93
N PRO A 6 -46.70 69.77 16.70
CA PRO A 6 -45.34 70.29 16.32
C PRO A 6 -44.08 69.68 17.05
N MET A 7 -42.89 69.67 16.43
CA MET A 7 -41.76 70.66 16.43
C MET A 7 -41.03 70.90 17.78
N LYS A 8 -39.72 70.55 17.86
CA LYS A 8 -38.66 71.32 18.56
C LYS A 8 -37.30 71.16 17.85
N TYR A 9 -36.61 72.30 17.70
CA TYR A 9 -35.32 72.54 17.06
C TYR A 9 -34.28 72.99 18.10
N ARG A 10 -32.98 72.85 17.77
CA ARG A 10 -31.73 73.55 18.22
C ARG A 10 -30.66 72.56 18.72
N ALA A 11 -29.50 72.32 18.09
CA ALA A 11 -28.46 73.12 17.41
C ALA A 11 -27.32 73.59 18.33
N LEU A 12 -26.06 73.22 17.99
CA LEU A 12 -24.78 73.97 18.07
C LEU A 12 -23.64 73.02 17.63
N ILE A 13 -23.14 73.08 16.38
CA ILE A 13 -22.06 73.93 15.82
C ILE A 13 -20.64 73.57 16.33
N ARG A 14 -19.77 73.14 15.40
CA ARG A 14 -18.52 73.86 15.00
C ARG A 14 -17.89 73.18 13.78
N GLY A 15 -17.76 73.93 12.69
CA GLY A 15 -16.99 73.54 11.51
C GLY A 15 -15.58 74.12 11.51
N ARG A 16 -14.77 73.68 10.53
CA ARG A 16 -13.85 74.51 9.74
C ARG A 16 -13.26 73.68 8.58
N LEU A 17 -13.38 74.25 7.39
CA LEU A 17 -12.72 73.86 6.15
C LEU A 17 -11.55 74.82 5.94
N LEU A 18 -10.35 74.34 5.56
CA LEU A 18 -9.31 75.10 4.83
C LEU A 18 -8.14 74.21 4.36
N ILE A 19 -8.14 73.93 3.04
CA ILE A 19 -7.07 74.03 2.02
C ILE A 19 -5.62 73.52 2.31
N ALA A 20 -5.29 72.47 1.54
CA ALA A 20 -4.07 72.11 0.78
C ALA A 20 -2.64 72.20 1.37
N LEU A 21 -1.92 71.06 1.36
CA LEU A 21 -0.58 70.89 0.77
C LEU A 21 -0.24 69.37 0.69
N GLY A 22 0.32 68.92 -0.43
CA GLY A 22 0.46 67.50 -0.77
C GLY A 22 1.61 66.76 -0.10
N LEU A 23 1.41 65.45 0.09
CA LEU A 23 2.43 64.41 0.28
C LEU A 23 1.81 63.11 -0.25
N GLY A 24 2.51 62.45 -1.17
CA GLY A 24 2.06 61.20 -1.76
C GLY A 24 2.04 60.06 -0.75
N ALA A 25 0.98 59.25 -0.79
CA ALA A 25 0.94 57.92 -0.20
C ALA A 25 0.19 57.01 -1.18
N CYS A 26 0.93 56.03 -1.71
CA CYS A 26 0.46 55.01 -2.63
C CYS A 26 -0.71 54.23 -2.02
N GLY A 27 -1.76 54.01 -2.81
CA GLY A 27 -2.85 53.11 -2.47
C GLY A 27 -2.37 51.67 -2.43
N GLY A 28 -2.44 51.05 -1.26
CA GLY A 28 -2.32 49.61 -1.09
C GLY A 28 -3.70 48.97 -1.15
N GLY A 29 -4.18 48.64 -2.35
CA GLY A 29 -5.27 47.70 -2.53
C GLY A 29 -4.75 46.29 -2.22
N THR A 30 -5.35 45.63 -1.24
CA THR A 30 -5.06 44.23 -0.94
C THR A 30 -5.57 43.34 -2.07
N THR A 31 -4.70 42.96 -3.00
CA THR A 31 -4.96 41.86 -3.94
C THR A 31 -4.75 40.53 -3.19
N GLY A 32 -5.73 40.13 -2.38
CA GLY A 32 -5.91 38.71 -2.06
C GLY A 32 -6.36 37.98 -3.32
N PRO A 33 -6.11 36.67 -3.48
CA PRO A 33 -6.67 35.95 -4.60
C PRO A 33 -8.20 36.04 -4.54
N ASP A 34 -8.78 36.46 -5.64
CA ASP A 34 -10.21 36.40 -5.91
C ASP A 34 -10.67 34.93 -5.75
N VAL A 35 -11.47 34.64 -4.71
CA VAL A 35 -11.91 33.28 -4.35
C VAL A 35 -13.44 33.18 -4.32
N GLY A 36 -13.96 32.00 -4.64
CA GLY A 36 -15.36 31.61 -4.51
C GLY A 36 -15.55 30.45 -3.53
N SER A 37 -16.77 29.93 -3.46
CA SER A 37 -17.13 28.75 -2.66
C SER A 37 -17.99 27.76 -3.47
N LEU A 38 -18.02 26.50 -3.06
CA LEU A 38 -18.86 25.44 -3.60
C LEU A 38 -19.60 24.73 -2.47
N GLU A 39 -20.93 24.86 -2.44
CA GLU A 39 -21.81 24.07 -1.59
C GLU A 39 -22.12 22.74 -2.29
N VAL A 40 -21.73 21.63 -1.67
CA VAL A 40 -22.06 20.27 -2.12
C VAL A 40 -23.10 19.71 -1.16
N SER A 41 -24.31 19.44 -1.68
CA SER A 41 -25.42 18.86 -0.91
C SER A 41 -25.62 17.39 -1.26
N VAL A 42 -25.74 16.53 -0.24
CA VAL A 42 -26.05 15.10 -0.40
C VAL A 42 -27.52 14.84 -0.09
N ALA A 43 -28.19 14.11 -0.98
CA ALA A 43 -29.55 13.63 -0.80
C ALA A 43 -29.66 12.13 -1.07
N GLY A 44 -30.69 11.49 -0.52
CA GLY A 44 -31.09 10.12 -0.89
C GLY A 44 -30.38 8.95 -0.18
N LEU A 45 -29.48 9.24 0.77
CA LEU A 45 -28.90 8.24 1.67
C LEU A 45 -29.72 8.08 2.97
N PRO A 46 -29.74 6.88 3.59
CA PRO A 46 -30.31 6.69 4.91
C PRO A 46 -29.63 7.57 5.97
N SER A 47 -30.40 8.03 6.96
CA SER A 47 -29.87 8.85 8.06
C SER A 47 -28.68 8.18 8.74
N GLY A 48 -27.59 8.92 8.93
CA GLY A 48 -26.33 8.41 9.52
C GLY A 48 -25.40 7.70 8.54
N THR A 49 -25.75 7.58 7.25
CA THR A 49 -24.87 7.01 6.22
C THR A 49 -23.94 8.09 5.65
N ALA A 50 -22.63 7.83 5.67
CA ALA A 50 -21.65 8.69 5.02
C ALA A 50 -21.72 8.53 3.48
N ALA A 51 -21.70 9.64 2.75
CA ALA A 51 -21.49 9.66 1.31
C ALA A 51 -20.04 9.36 0.95
N SER A 52 -19.77 9.03 -0.31
CA SER A 52 -18.39 8.85 -0.82
C SER A 52 -18.19 9.77 -2.02
N LEU A 53 -17.84 11.02 -1.75
CA LEU A 53 -17.64 12.05 -2.77
C LEU A 53 -16.17 12.44 -2.91
N SER A 54 -15.76 12.79 -4.13
CA SER A 54 -14.50 13.45 -4.44
C SER A 54 -14.77 14.71 -5.25
N VAL A 55 -14.24 15.85 -4.79
CA VAL A 55 -14.29 17.12 -5.50
C VAL A 55 -12.89 17.44 -5.99
N THR A 56 -12.69 17.40 -7.31
CA THR A 56 -11.43 17.77 -7.95
C THR A 56 -11.61 19.07 -8.73
N GLY A 57 -10.55 19.86 -8.93
CA GLY A 57 -10.70 21.12 -9.64
C GLY A 57 -9.42 21.87 -9.94
N THR A 58 -9.62 23.12 -10.37
CA THR A 58 -8.57 24.00 -10.88
C THR A 58 -7.43 24.17 -9.88
N GLY A 59 -6.18 24.14 -10.37
CA GLY A 59 -4.99 24.27 -9.52
C GLY A 59 -4.62 23.00 -8.76
N GLY A 60 -5.15 21.83 -9.16
CA GLY A 60 -4.86 20.55 -8.50
C GLY A 60 -5.65 20.35 -7.20
N PHE A 61 -6.70 21.13 -6.97
CA PHE A 61 -7.55 20.96 -5.80
C PHE A 61 -8.19 19.57 -5.81
N SER A 62 -8.15 18.86 -4.69
CA SER A 62 -8.81 17.58 -4.48
C SER A 62 -9.27 17.48 -3.03
N ARG A 63 -10.52 17.09 -2.80
CA ARG A 63 -11.06 16.78 -1.47
C ARG A 63 -12.07 15.66 -1.51
N ALA A 64 -11.99 14.77 -0.53
CA ALA A 64 -13.05 13.80 -0.25
C ALA A 64 -14.10 14.42 0.71
N LEU A 65 -15.39 14.15 0.46
CA LEU A 65 -16.49 14.57 1.34
C LEU A 65 -17.32 13.35 1.75
N ALA A 66 -17.72 13.31 3.03
CA ALA A 66 -18.55 12.27 3.62
C ALA A 66 -20.04 12.67 3.75
N GLY A 67 -20.41 13.88 3.33
CA GLY A 67 -21.76 14.43 3.47
C GLY A 67 -21.86 15.83 2.88
N THR A 68 -22.94 16.54 3.21
CA THR A 68 -23.15 17.93 2.77
C THR A 68 -22.11 18.86 3.39
N GLU A 69 -21.40 19.63 2.57
CA GLU A 69 -20.34 20.54 3.02
C GLU A 69 -20.23 21.77 2.09
N ILE A 70 -19.82 22.91 2.65
CA ILE A 70 -19.48 24.13 1.89
C ILE A 70 -17.96 24.26 1.85
N LEU A 71 -17.39 24.14 0.65
CA LEU A 71 -15.97 24.35 0.37
C LEU A 71 -15.70 25.82 0.08
N THR A 72 -14.99 26.52 0.96
CA THR A 72 -14.66 27.95 0.81
C THR A 72 -13.22 28.18 0.34
N GLY A 73 -12.95 29.34 -0.25
CA GLY A 73 -11.58 29.73 -0.64
C GLY A 73 -11.11 29.06 -1.93
N LEU A 74 -12.05 28.66 -2.79
CA LEU A 74 -11.79 28.00 -4.06
C LEU A 74 -11.39 29.04 -5.11
N ARG A 75 -10.35 28.73 -5.90
CA ARG A 75 -9.98 29.57 -7.04
C ARG A 75 -11.09 29.53 -8.10
N PRO A 76 -11.48 30.65 -8.73
CA PRO A 76 -12.43 30.65 -9.82
C PRO A 76 -12.02 29.67 -10.93
N GLY A 77 -12.94 28.81 -11.33
CA GLY A 77 -12.64 27.70 -12.24
C GLY A 77 -13.66 26.58 -12.20
N SER A 78 -13.37 25.52 -12.95
CA SER A 78 -14.22 24.33 -13.05
C SER A 78 -13.84 23.31 -11.97
N TYR A 79 -14.84 22.75 -11.31
CA TYR A 79 -14.72 21.71 -10.28
C TYR A 79 -15.60 20.52 -10.66
N THR A 80 -15.06 19.32 -10.56
CA THR A 80 -15.79 18.06 -10.80
C THR A 80 -16.11 17.42 -9.45
N VAL A 81 -17.39 17.19 -9.20
CA VAL A 81 -17.92 16.43 -8.06
C VAL A 81 -18.22 15.02 -8.56
N ALA A 82 -17.40 14.06 -8.18
CA ALA A 82 -17.59 12.63 -8.46
C ALA A 82 -18.07 11.92 -7.19
N ALA A 83 -18.93 10.91 -7.36
CA ALA A 83 -19.57 10.19 -6.28
C ALA A 83 -19.48 8.68 -6.52
N ALA A 84 -18.90 7.96 -5.57
CA ALA A 84 -18.88 6.50 -5.56
C ALA A 84 -20.13 5.95 -4.86
N ALA A 85 -20.50 4.71 -5.18
CA ALA A 85 -21.60 4.02 -4.52
C ALA A 85 -21.28 3.72 -3.05
N VAL A 86 -22.30 3.77 -2.20
CA VAL A 86 -22.19 3.51 -0.76
C VAL A 86 -23.19 2.43 -0.34
N THR A 87 -22.83 1.59 0.63
CA THR A 87 -23.74 0.54 1.12
C THR A 87 -24.25 0.89 2.51
N ALA A 88 -25.57 0.90 2.70
CA ALA A 88 -26.22 1.17 3.98
C ALA A 88 -27.36 0.18 4.23
N GLY A 89 -27.37 -0.46 5.40
CA GLY A 89 -28.41 -1.43 5.77
C GLY A 89 -28.57 -2.59 4.77
N GLY A 90 -27.48 -3.00 4.10
CA GLY A 90 -27.50 -4.04 3.06
C GLY A 90 -27.99 -3.59 1.68
N THR A 91 -28.34 -2.31 1.51
CA THR A 91 -28.72 -1.71 0.22
C THR A 91 -27.56 -0.87 -0.32
N VAL A 92 -27.14 -1.12 -1.55
CA VAL A 92 -26.19 -0.26 -2.26
C VAL A 92 -26.93 0.95 -2.79
N TYR A 93 -26.36 2.15 -2.65
CA TYR A 93 -26.86 3.41 -3.18
C TYR A 93 -25.80 3.99 -4.13
N ALA A 94 -26.20 4.38 -5.34
CA ALA A 94 -25.31 5.02 -6.31
C ALA A 94 -25.81 6.44 -6.62
N ALA A 95 -24.90 7.36 -6.88
CA ALA A 95 -25.24 8.72 -7.29
C ALA A 95 -25.65 8.75 -8.78
N ASP A 96 -26.68 9.53 -9.11
CA ASP A 96 -27.10 9.80 -10.48
C ASP A 96 -27.27 11.32 -10.71
N PRO A 97 -26.41 11.96 -11.54
CA PRO A 97 -25.24 11.37 -12.21
C PRO A 97 -24.10 11.06 -11.22
N ALA A 98 -23.28 10.06 -11.54
CA ALA A 98 -22.12 9.67 -10.72
C ALA A 98 -20.98 10.72 -10.74
N SER A 99 -21.03 11.68 -11.67
CA SER A 99 -20.10 12.80 -11.75
C SER A 99 -20.77 14.00 -12.40
N GLN A 100 -20.49 15.19 -11.88
CA GLN A 100 -20.97 16.45 -12.43
C GLN A 100 -19.94 17.57 -12.26
N THR A 101 -19.95 18.52 -13.18
CA THR A 101 -19.01 19.64 -13.19
C THR A 101 -19.72 20.94 -12.86
N VAL A 102 -19.14 21.73 -11.96
CA VAL A 102 -19.67 23.01 -11.49
C VAL A 102 -18.61 24.10 -11.64
N ALA A 103 -19.03 25.24 -12.20
CA ALA A 103 -18.18 26.42 -12.31
C ALA A 103 -18.28 27.27 -11.04
N VAL A 104 -17.15 27.57 -10.42
CA VAL A 104 -17.03 28.47 -9.27
C VAL A 104 -16.52 29.83 -9.78
N SER A 105 -17.21 30.90 -9.42
CA SER A 105 -16.83 32.28 -9.76
C SER A 105 -16.35 33.04 -8.52
N GLU A 106 -15.60 34.11 -8.73
CA GLU A 106 -15.15 34.99 -7.67
C GLU A 106 -16.31 35.56 -6.85
N GLY A 107 -16.17 35.58 -5.52
CA GLY A 107 -17.11 36.22 -4.60
C GLY A 107 -18.48 35.53 -4.51
N SER A 108 -18.70 34.41 -5.20
CA SER A 108 -19.97 33.69 -5.20
C SER A 108 -19.84 32.28 -4.59
N THR A 109 -20.99 31.72 -4.20
CA THR A 109 -21.10 30.31 -3.80
C THR A 109 -21.87 29.58 -4.90
N ALA A 110 -21.20 28.66 -5.58
CA ALA A 110 -21.84 27.73 -6.50
C ALA A 110 -22.47 26.57 -5.71
N ALA A 111 -23.48 25.91 -6.25
CA ALA A 111 -24.16 24.80 -5.61
C ALA A 111 -24.14 23.55 -6.50
N SER A 112 -23.97 22.38 -5.87
CA SER A 112 -24.00 21.06 -6.50
C SER A 112 -24.77 20.10 -5.61
N THR A 113 -25.80 19.44 -6.15
CA THR A 113 -26.55 18.42 -5.40
C THR A 113 -26.22 17.04 -5.94
N VAL A 114 -25.72 16.16 -5.08
CA VAL A 114 -25.50 14.75 -5.39
C VAL A 114 -26.65 13.94 -4.78
N THR A 115 -27.48 13.38 -5.65
CA THR A 115 -28.59 12.53 -5.24
C THR A 115 -28.19 11.07 -5.37
N TYR A 116 -28.14 10.37 -4.24
CA TYR A 116 -28.01 8.93 -4.18
C TYR A 116 -29.37 8.26 -4.36
N VAL A 117 -29.43 7.27 -5.23
CA VAL A 117 -30.60 6.40 -5.40
C VAL A 117 -30.22 4.98 -4.99
N ALA A 118 -31.16 4.23 -4.43
CA ALA A 118 -30.93 2.81 -4.15
C ALA A 118 -30.57 2.09 -5.46
N ALA A 119 -29.34 1.60 -5.55
CA ALA A 119 -28.78 0.90 -6.70
C ALA A 119 -28.81 -0.63 -6.55
N GLY A 120 -29.07 -1.14 -5.34
CA GLY A 120 -29.23 -2.57 -5.10
C GLY A 120 -30.47 -3.12 -5.78
N GLY A 121 -30.30 -3.95 -6.80
CA GLY A 121 -31.39 -4.79 -7.31
C GLY A 121 -31.64 -5.98 -6.39
N SER A 122 -32.67 -6.77 -6.70
CA SER A 122 -32.94 -8.02 -5.99
C SER A 122 -33.15 -9.17 -6.97
N LEU A 123 -32.90 -10.39 -6.53
CA LEU A 123 -33.18 -11.62 -7.27
C LEU A 123 -34.02 -12.52 -6.39
N ALA A 124 -35.30 -12.67 -6.73
CA ALA A 124 -36.20 -13.64 -6.12
C ALA A 124 -36.03 -15.00 -6.81
N LEU A 125 -35.34 -15.93 -6.15
CA LEU A 125 -35.22 -17.31 -6.61
C LEU A 125 -36.36 -18.14 -6.00
N THR A 126 -37.17 -18.75 -6.86
CA THR A 126 -38.17 -19.75 -6.48
C THR A 126 -37.63 -21.14 -6.77
N VAL A 127 -37.58 -22.00 -5.75
CA VAL A 127 -37.21 -23.41 -5.86
C VAL A 127 -38.43 -24.28 -5.57
N SER A 128 -38.68 -25.26 -6.44
CA SER A 128 -39.81 -26.19 -6.29
C SER A 128 -39.46 -27.61 -6.73
N GLY A 129 -40.32 -28.58 -6.42
CA GLY A 129 -40.23 -29.96 -6.93
C GLY A 129 -39.40 -30.94 -6.09
N LEU A 130 -38.80 -30.49 -4.98
CA LEU A 130 -38.18 -31.38 -4.00
C LEU A 130 -39.18 -31.90 -2.96
N PRO A 131 -38.94 -33.09 -2.36
CA PRO A 131 -39.70 -33.58 -1.22
C PRO A 131 -39.67 -32.59 -0.04
N ALA A 132 -40.74 -32.60 0.78
CA ALA A 132 -40.82 -31.72 1.94
C ALA A 132 -39.64 -31.98 2.91
N GLY A 133 -38.93 -30.91 3.29
CA GLY A 133 -37.77 -30.97 4.18
C GLY A 133 -36.45 -31.32 3.50
N ALA A 134 -36.42 -31.50 2.17
CA ALA A 134 -35.18 -31.64 1.42
C ALA A 134 -34.63 -30.27 1.00
N ASP A 135 -33.33 -30.07 1.24
CA ASP A 135 -32.60 -28.88 0.80
C ASP A 135 -32.25 -28.96 -0.69
N ALA A 136 -32.42 -27.84 -1.39
CA ALA A 136 -31.89 -27.65 -2.73
C ALA A 136 -30.38 -27.37 -2.70
N ALA A 137 -29.73 -27.46 -3.86
CA ALA A 137 -28.34 -27.04 -4.02
C ALA A 137 -28.26 -26.06 -5.19
N VAL A 138 -28.52 -24.77 -4.95
CA VAL A 138 -28.45 -23.73 -5.97
C VAL A 138 -27.32 -22.76 -5.66
N ILE A 139 -26.41 -22.57 -6.62
CA ILE A 139 -25.32 -21.60 -6.52
C ILE A 139 -25.68 -20.40 -7.39
N VAL A 140 -25.64 -19.19 -6.83
CA VAL A 140 -25.83 -17.93 -7.56
C VAL A 140 -24.52 -17.16 -7.57
N THR A 141 -23.92 -17.00 -8.74
CA THR A 141 -22.71 -16.18 -8.93
C THR A 141 -23.02 -14.90 -9.71
N GLY A 142 -22.24 -13.83 -9.53
CA GLY A 142 -22.52 -12.55 -10.17
C GLY A 142 -21.35 -11.55 -10.13
N PRO A 143 -21.61 -10.28 -10.52
CA PRO A 143 -20.60 -9.23 -10.58
C PRO A 143 -19.87 -9.02 -9.24
N GLY A 144 -18.64 -8.52 -9.30
CA GLY A 144 -17.83 -8.24 -8.11
C GLY A 144 -17.44 -9.48 -7.30
N GLY A 145 -17.45 -10.66 -7.92
CA GLY A 145 -17.14 -11.93 -7.26
C GLY A 145 -18.26 -12.46 -6.35
N PHE A 146 -19.49 -11.95 -6.50
CA PHE A 146 -20.65 -12.45 -5.75
C PHE A 146 -20.82 -13.95 -5.94
N SER A 147 -20.98 -14.69 -4.84
CA SER A 147 -21.33 -16.11 -4.84
C SER A 147 -22.16 -16.45 -3.60
N ARG A 148 -23.30 -17.13 -3.78
CA ARG A 148 -24.17 -17.61 -2.70
C ARG A 148 -24.68 -19.01 -2.99
N GLU A 149 -24.60 -19.88 -2.00
CA GLU A 149 -25.31 -21.16 -1.99
C GLU A 149 -26.68 -20.98 -1.33
N LEU A 150 -27.72 -21.52 -1.96
CA LEU A 150 -29.10 -21.42 -1.55
C LEU A 150 -29.70 -22.82 -1.45
N VAL A 151 -30.29 -23.10 -0.28
CA VAL A 151 -30.94 -24.38 0.03
C VAL A 151 -32.46 -24.37 -0.16
N ALA A 152 -33.04 -23.20 -0.38
CA ALA A 152 -34.47 -23.03 -0.58
C ALA A 152 -34.77 -21.74 -1.36
N SER A 153 -36.04 -21.52 -1.71
CA SER A 153 -36.53 -20.26 -2.27
C SER A 153 -36.07 -19.08 -1.42
N THR A 154 -35.38 -18.13 -2.03
CA THR A 154 -34.73 -17.01 -1.33
C THR A 154 -34.79 -15.76 -2.20
N THR A 155 -35.04 -14.61 -1.58
CA THR A 155 -34.85 -13.30 -2.23
C THR A 155 -33.52 -12.73 -1.82
N LEU A 156 -32.58 -12.67 -2.76
CA LEU A 156 -31.32 -11.97 -2.61
C LEU A 156 -31.57 -10.47 -2.84
N THR A 157 -31.13 -9.62 -1.91
CA THR A 157 -31.29 -8.16 -2.00
C THR A 157 -29.93 -7.47 -1.95
N GLY A 158 -29.86 -6.21 -2.41
CA GLY A 158 -28.61 -5.44 -2.38
C GLY A 158 -27.60 -5.86 -3.45
N LEU A 159 -28.08 -6.49 -4.52
CA LEU A 159 -27.26 -7.01 -5.61
C LEU A 159 -26.80 -5.87 -6.52
N LEU A 160 -25.52 -5.87 -6.91
CA LEU A 160 -25.01 -4.96 -7.95
C LEU A 160 -25.76 -5.22 -9.28
N PRO A 161 -26.09 -4.17 -10.06
CA PRO A 161 -26.65 -4.37 -11.37
C PRO A 161 -25.73 -5.19 -12.27
N GLY A 162 -26.27 -6.16 -13.00
CA GLY A 162 -25.52 -7.04 -13.89
C GLY A 162 -26.13 -8.43 -14.03
N SER A 163 -25.41 -9.32 -14.72
CA SER A 163 -25.86 -10.70 -14.98
C SER A 163 -25.44 -11.63 -13.84
N TYR A 164 -26.40 -12.38 -13.31
CA TYR A 164 -26.19 -13.41 -12.29
C TYR A 164 -26.42 -14.80 -12.87
N THR A 165 -25.44 -15.68 -12.71
CA THR A 165 -25.54 -17.08 -13.12
C THR A 165 -26.13 -17.88 -11.97
N ILE A 166 -27.23 -18.59 -12.22
CA ILE A 166 -27.89 -19.48 -11.27
C ILE A 166 -27.64 -20.90 -11.76
N THR A 167 -26.94 -21.70 -10.95
CA THR A 167 -26.62 -23.09 -11.25
C THR A 167 -27.30 -23.99 -10.23
N ALA A 168 -28.20 -24.85 -10.71
CA ALA A 168 -28.89 -25.84 -9.90
C ALA A 168 -28.15 -27.18 -9.99
N GLN A 169 -27.58 -27.62 -8.87
CA GLN A 169 -26.87 -28.88 -8.76
C GLN A 169 -27.85 -30.01 -8.43
N PRO A 170 -27.62 -31.24 -8.92
CA PRO A 170 -28.40 -32.39 -8.47
C PRO A 170 -28.35 -32.58 -6.95
N VAL A 171 -29.46 -33.03 -6.36
CA VAL A 171 -29.57 -33.34 -4.92
C VAL A 171 -30.15 -34.73 -4.71
N ALA A 172 -29.82 -35.37 -3.59
CA ALA A 172 -30.45 -36.62 -3.19
C ALA A 172 -31.36 -36.39 -1.99
N ALA A 173 -32.59 -36.85 -2.08
CA ALA A 173 -33.56 -36.82 -1.00
C ALA A 173 -34.21 -38.19 -0.87
N ASN A 174 -34.20 -38.76 0.34
CA ASN A 174 -34.75 -40.09 0.63
C ASN A 174 -34.23 -41.23 -0.28
N GLY A 175 -32.98 -41.12 -0.75
CA GLY A 175 -32.36 -42.10 -1.65
C GLY A 175 -32.71 -41.94 -3.13
N THR A 176 -33.54 -40.95 -3.49
CA THR A 176 -33.85 -40.59 -4.88
C THR A 176 -33.06 -39.36 -5.30
N GLN A 177 -32.49 -39.36 -6.50
CA GLN A 177 -31.81 -38.21 -7.08
C GLN A 177 -32.80 -37.28 -7.79
N TYR A 178 -32.59 -35.99 -7.62
CA TYR A 178 -33.35 -34.93 -8.26
C TYR A 178 -32.42 -34.00 -9.02
N ALA A 179 -32.79 -33.61 -10.23
CA ALA A 179 -32.05 -32.64 -11.03
C ALA A 179 -32.87 -31.36 -11.22
N GLY A 180 -32.23 -30.21 -11.02
CA GLY A 180 -32.84 -28.90 -11.23
C GLY A 180 -32.90 -28.53 -12.71
N THR A 181 -34.05 -28.04 -13.17
CA THR A 181 -34.24 -27.51 -14.53
C THR A 181 -34.73 -26.05 -14.47
N PRO A 182 -34.07 -25.11 -15.17
CA PRO A 182 -32.79 -25.26 -15.87
C PRO A 182 -31.64 -25.57 -14.90
N SER A 183 -30.66 -26.41 -15.32
CA SER A 183 -29.45 -26.69 -14.54
C SER A 183 -28.52 -25.48 -14.47
N THR A 184 -28.58 -24.59 -15.47
CA THR A 184 -27.97 -23.26 -15.44
C THR A 184 -28.87 -22.25 -16.14
N GLN A 185 -28.96 -21.04 -15.61
CA GLN A 185 -29.66 -19.91 -16.23
C GLN A 185 -29.03 -18.58 -15.80
N GLN A 186 -29.28 -17.52 -16.58
CA GLN A 186 -28.84 -16.16 -16.26
C GLN A 186 -30.04 -15.30 -15.85
N ALA A 187 -29.87 -14.45 -14.83
CA ALA A 187 -30.82 -13.42 -14.45
C ALA A 187 -30.14 -12.05 -14.48
N SER A 188 -30.70 -11.09 -15.23
CA SER A 188 -30.20 -9.72 -15.25
C SER A 188 -30.85 -8.92 -14.13
N VAL A 189 -30.05 -8.47 -13.17
CA VAL A 189 -30.50 -7.63 -12.07
C VAL A 189 -30.23 -6.18 -12.46
N GLY A 190 -31.28 -5.35 -12.47
CA GLY A 190 -31.17 -3.91 -12.73
C GLY A 190 -31.11 -3.09 -11.44
N ALA A 191 -30.68 -1.83 -11.53
CA ALA A 191 -30.73 -0.91 -10.40
C ALA A 191 -32.18 -0.78 -9.89
N ALA A 192 -32.39 -1.02 -8.60
CA ALA A 192 -33.70 -1.02 -7.92
C ALA A 192 -34.79 -1.91 -8.55
N THR A 193 -34.44 -2.81 -9.47
CA THR A 193 -35.41 -3.64 -10.20
C THR A 193 -35.30 -5.09 -9.74
N PRO A 194 -36.39 -5.71 -9.25
CA PRO A 194 -36.39 -7.12 -8.88
C PRO A 194 -36.33 -8.00 -10.14
N ALA A 195 -35.32 -8.86 -10.20
CA ALA A 195 -35.28 -10.02 -11.09
C ALA A 195 -35.93 -11.22 -10.40
N ALA A 196 -36.47 -12.14 -11.20
CA ALA A 196 -37.00 -13.40 -10.70
C ALA A 196 -36.44 -14.56 -11.51
N ALA A 197 -36.17 -15.67 -10.85
CA ALA A 197 -35.77 -16.92 -11.48
C ALA A 197 -36.46 -18.09 -10.79
N THR A 198 -36.71 -19.16 -11.56
CA THR A 198 -37.31 -20.39 -11.03
C THR A 198 -36.42 -21.58 -11.37
N VAL A 199 -36.21 -22.46 -10.40
CA VAL A 199 -35.59 -23.77 -10.57
C VAL A 199 -36.58 -24.82 -10.09
N THR A 200 -36.93 -25.76 -10.97
CA THR A 200 -37.79 -26.89 -10.63
C THR A 200 -36.98 -28.16 -10.63
N TYR A 201 -36.93 -28.83 -9.49
CA TYR A 201 -36.34 -30.14 -9.34
C TYR A 201 -37.34 -31.22 -9.72
N ALA A 202 -36.87 -32.25 -10.41
CA ALA A 202 -37.65 -33.46 -10.71
C ALA A 202 -36.76 -34.69 -10.49
N GLU A 203 -37.38 -35.84 -10.25
CA GLU A 203 -36.66 -37.11 -10.16
C GLU A 203 -35.84 -37.32 -11.43
N SER A 204 -34.59 -37.72 -11.24
CA SER A 204 -33.64 -37.95 -12.31
C SER A 204 -33.07 -39.36 -12.16
N ALA A 205 -32.99 -40.09 -13.28
CA ALA A 205 -32.31 -41.37 -13.30
C ALA A 205 -30.79 -41.13 -13.28
N SER A 206 -30.08 -41.95 -12.50
CA SER A 206 -28.60 -41.97 -12.55
C SER A 206 -28.16 -42.34 -13.98
N GLU A 207 -27.31 -41.50 -14.57
CA GLU A 207 -26.66 -41.79 -15.87
C GLU A 207 -25.35 -42.57 -15.66
N GLY A 208 -25.03 -42.91 -14.42
CA GLY A 208 -23.79 -43.52 -13.98
C GLY A 208 -22.78 -42.49 -13.48
N LEU A 209 -22.08 -42.87 -12.42
CA LEU A 209 -21.10 -42.02 -11.78
C LEU A 209 -19.90 -41.79 -12.68
N ASN A 210 -19.39 -40.57 -12.69
CA ASN A 210 -18.10 -40.22 -13.25
C ASN A 210 -17.41 -39.27 -12.29
N PHE A 211 -16.13 -39.49 -12.01
CA PHE A 211 -15.25 -38.50 -11.46
C PHE A 211 -14.46 -37.82 -12.57
N ARG A 212 -14.02 -36.61 -12.30
CA ARG A 212 -13.08 -35.89 -13.15
C ARG A 212 -12.32 -34.88 -12.33
N ILE A 213 -11.11 -34.55 -12.75
CA ILE A 213 -10.37 -33.43 -12.17
C ILE A 213 -10.77 -32.14 -12.87
N ASP A 214 -11.54 -31.31 -12.19
CA ASP A 214 -12.00 -30.01 -12.71
C ASP A 214 -10.89 -28.95 -12.67
N GLY A 215 -10.07 -28.97 -11.63
CA GLY A 215 -8.98 -28.01 -11.48
C GLY A 215 -7.87 -28.49 -10.54
N VAL A 216 -6.67 -27.98 -10.79
CA VAL A 216 -5.49 -28.17 -9.93
C VAL A 216 -4.72 -26.87 -9.85
N TYR A 217 -4.40 -26.41 -8.65
CA TYR A 217 -3.40 -25.36 -8.47
C TYR A 217 -2.54 -25.57 -7.22
N LEU A 218 -1.32 -25.04 -7.29
CA LEU A 218 -0.42 -24.87 -6.16
C LEU A 218 -0.45 -23.40 -5.75
N THR A 219 -0.65 -23.11 -4.47
CA THR A 219 -0.63 -21.74 -3.92
C THR A 219 0.44 -21.59 -2.85
N GLN A 220 1.05 -20.40 -2.77
CA GLN A 220 2.02 -20.04 -1.73
C GLN A 220 1.58 -18.81 -0.90
N SER A 221 0.46 -18.19 -1.30
CA SER A 221 -0.15 -17.03 -0.66
C SER A 221 -1.50 -16.72 -1.31
N VAL A 222 -1.53 -16.60 -2.64
CA VAL A 222 -2.72 -16.28 -3.45
C VAL A 222 -2.60 -16.97 -4.81
N GLN A 223 -3.70 -17.42 -5.38
CA GLN A 223 -3.70 -18.14 -6.65
C GLN A 223 -5.05 -17.98 -7.38
N THR A 224 -5.02 -17.91 -8.71
CA THR A 224 -6.23 -18.00 -9.53
C THR A 224 -6.62 -19.46 -9.71
N TYR A 225 -7.90 -19.75 -9.98
CA TYR A 225 -8.34 -21.14 -10.22
C TYR A 225 -7.56 -21.84 -11.37
N THR A 226 -7.10 -21.05 -12.35
CA THR A 226 -6.30 -21.51 -13.49
C THR A 226 -4.80 -21.67 -13.21
N GLY A 227 -4.32 -21.32 -12.01
CA GLY A 227 -2.90 -21.41 -11.68
C GLY A 227 -2.03 -20.32 -12.32
N ALA A 228 -2.58 -19.13 -12.57
CA ALA A 228 -1.91 -18.07 -13.33
C ALA A 228 -0.97 -17.19 -12.49
N VAL A 229 -0.97 -17.30 -11.16
CA VAL A 229 0.00 -16.62 -10.28
C VAL A 229 1.28 -17.44 -10.25
N PRO A 230 2.42 -16.88 -10.69
CA PRO A 230 3.69 -17.59 -10.64
C PRO A 230 4.12 -17.90 -9.20
N LEU A 231 4.75 -19.06 -9.05
CA LEU A 231 5.30 -19.55 -7.80
C LEU A 231 6.73 -19.07 -7.62
N ILE A 232 7.20 -19.05 -6.38
CA ILE A 232 8.57 -18.74 -6.03
C ILE A 232 9.30 -20.03 -5.63
N ALA A 233 10.45 -20.28 -6.25
CA ALA A 233 11.29 -21.41 -5.92
C ALA A 233 11.74 -21.35 -4.45
N ASN A 234 11.92 -22.52 -3.83
CA ASN A 234 12.35 -22.65 -2.43
C ASN A 234 11.39 -22.00 -1.42
N ARG A 235 10.09 -22.01 -1.70
CA ARG A 235 9.04 -21.58 -0.77
C ARG A 235 7.96 -22.65 -0.65
N ASP A 236 7.52 -22.92 0.58
CA ASP A 236 6.49 -23.92 0.86
C ASP A 236 5.18 -23.53 0.16
N GLY A 237 4.44 -24.52 -0.32
CA GLY A 237 3.16 -24.33 -0.99
C GLY A 237 2.09 -25.28 -0.49
N PHE A 238 0.87 -25.07 -0.98
CA PHE A 238 -0.30 -25.89 -0.70
C PHE A 238 -0.99 -26.23 -2.03
N LEU A 239 -0.97 -27.50 -2.38
CA LEU A 239 -1.64 -28.03 -3.57
C LEU A 239 -3.11 -28.28 -3.24
N ARG A 240 -4.01 -27.86 -4.14
CA ARG A 240 -5.43 -28.18 -4.11
C ARG A 240 -5.82 -28.85 -5.43
N VAL A 241 -6.47 -30.01 -5.33
CA VAL A 241 -7.05 -30.76 -6.45
C VAL A 241 -8.56 -30.80 -6.26
N PHE A 242 -9.28 -30.32 -7.27
CA PHE A 242 -10.74 -30.24 -7.29
C PHE A 242 -11.29 -31.36 -8.16
N VAL A 243 -11.62 -32.49 -7.52
CA VAL A 243 -12.36 -33.57 -8.19
C VAL A 243 -13.85 -33.29 -8.09
N THR A 244 -14.56 -33.44 -9.19
CA THR A 244 -16.03 -33.35 -9.26
C THR A 244 -16.65 -34.67 -9.68
N ALA A 245 -17.88 -34.93 -9.23
CA ALA A 245 -18.68 -36.06 -9.65
C ALA A 245 -19.84 -35.63 -10.58
N SER A 246 -20.26 -36.50 -11.49
CA SER A 246 -21.42 -36.29 -12.38
C SER A 246 -22.77 -36.30 -11.63
N GLU A 247 -22.83 -37.00 -10.50
CA GLU A 247 -24.06 -37.23 -9.76
C GLU A 247 -23.85 -37.32 -8.25
N VAL A 248 -24.96 -37.16 -7.51
CA VAL A 248 -24.93 -37.22 -6.05
C VAL A 248 -24.43 -38.60 -5.61
N ASN A 249 -23.42 -38.60 -4.75
CA ASN A 249 -22.71 -39.79 -4.34
C ASN A 249 -22.34 -39.72 -2.86
N ALA A 250 -21.88 -40.84 -2.31
CA ALA A 250 -21.29 -40.93 -0.98
C ALA A 250 -19.81 -41.32 -1.03
N LEU A 251 -19.19 -41.25 -2.22
CA LEU A 251 -17.86 -41.78 -2.49
C LEU A 251 -16.81 -40.69 -2.38
N SER A 252 -15.58 -41.11 -2.06
CA SER A 252 -14.38 -40.28 -2.10
C SER A 252 -13.28 -41.11 -2.75
N PRO A 253 -12.93 -40.86 -4.03
CA PRO A 253 -11.83 -41.56 -4.69
C PRO A 253 -10.48 -41.12 -4.10
N GLU A 254 -9.48 -41.99 -4.26
CA GLU A 254 -8.09 -41.61 -4.03
C GLU A 254 -7.61 -40.71 -5.17
N VAL A 255 -6.66 -39.82 -4.87
CA VAL A 255 -6.03 -38.96 -5.88
C VAL A 255 -4.52 -39.17 -5.84
N ARG A 256 -3.92 -39.61 -6.94
CA ARG A 256 -2.46 -39.69 -7.09
C ARG A 256 -1.92 -38.38 -7.63
N VAL A 257 -0.92 -37.82 -6.95
CA VAL A 257 -0.16 -36.66 -7.38
C VAL A 257 1.28 -37.05 -7.61
N ARG A 258 1.80 -36.75 -8.81
CA ARG A 258 3.21 -36.95 -9.18
C ARG A 258 3.85 -35.61 -9.51
N PHE A 259 4.95 -35.31 -8.82
CA PHE A 259 5.80 -34.16 -9.04
C PHE A 259 7.04 -34.58 -9.80
N TYR A 260 7.44 -33.77 -10.78
CA TYR A 260 8.59 -34.01 -11.62
C TYR A 260 9.54 -32.80 -11.62
N HIS A 261 10.83 -33.05 -11.78
CA HIS A 261 11.85 -32.03 -12.02
C HIS A 261 12.50 -32.29 -13.38
N GLY A 262 12.28 -31.41 -14.35
CA GLY A 262 12.83 -31.58 -15.71
C GLY A 262 12.42 -32.89 -16.38
N GLY A 263 11.20 -33.37 -16.10
CA GLY A 263 10.65 -34.62 -16.64
C GLY A 263 10.99 -35.89 -15.84
N VAL A 264 11.83 -35.81 -14.80
CA VAL A 264 12.15 -36.95 -13.91
C VAL A 264 11.21 -36.93 -12.71
N LEU A 265 10.59 -38.07 -12.38
CA LEU A 265 9.73 -38.20 -11.22
C LEU A 265 10.53 -37.90 -9.94
N ALA A 266 10.16 -36.82 -9.27
CA ALA A 266 10.79 -36.38 -8.02
C ALA A 266 10.04 -36.96 -6.81
N GLN A 267 8.70 -36.98 -6.85
CA GLN A 267 7.89 -37.46 -5.74
C GLN A 267 6.50 -37.92 -6.20
N GLU A 268 5.96 -38.94 -5.54
CA GLU A 268 4.56 -39.38 -5.67
C GLU A 268 3.85 -39.33 -4.30
N ARG A 269 2.56 -38.99 -4.32
CA ARG A 269 1.66 -39.00 -3.14
C ARG A 269 0.28 -39.51 -3.53
N ILE A 270 -0.32 -40.32 -2.67
CA ILE A 270 -1.75 -40.65 -2.71
C ILE A 270 -2.45 -39.78 -1.66
N LEU A 271 -3.48 -39.06 -2.11
CA LEU A 271 -4.30 -38.18 -1.29
C LEU A 271 -5.65 -38.85 -1.05
N THR A 272 -6.10 -38.80 0.19
CA THR A 272 -7.42 -39.26 0.61
C THR A 272 -8.21 -38.09 1.19
N ARG A 273 -9.52 -38.11 1.00
CA ARG A 273 -10.46 -37.14 1.55
C ARG A 273 -11.62 -37.88 2.21
N PHE A 274 -12.25 -37.26 3.21
CA PHE A 274 -13.47 -37.75 3.82
C PHE A 274 -14.69 -37.00 3.27
N GLY A 275 -15.80 -37.71 3.11
CA GLY A 275 -17.05 -37.16 2.62
C GLY A 275 -17.25 -37.31 1.10
N PRO A 276 -18.46 -37.00 0.62
CA PRO A 276 -18.85 -37.19 -0.78
C PRO A 276 -18.06 -36.27 -1.71
N THR A 277 -17.74 -36.75 -2.92
CA THR A 277 -17.14 -35.93 -3.98
C THR A 277 -18.13 -34.86 -4.43
N PRO A 278 -17.75 -33.57 -4.42
CA PRO A 278 -18.64 -32.48 -4.84
C PRO A 278 -19.09 -32.58 -6.30
N LEU A 279 -20.22 -31.97 -6.64
CA LEU A 279 -20.71 -31.90 -8.03
C LEU A 279 -20.13 -30.72 -8.82
N ALA A 280 -19.47 -29.78 -8.14
CA ALA A 280 -18.76 -28.66 -8.73
C ALA A 280 -17.59 -28.27 -7.82
N PRO A 281 -16.55 -27.61 -8.35
CA PRO A 281 -15.46 -27.13 -7.51
C PRO A 281 -15.96 -26.09 -6.49
N GLN A 282 -15.49 -26.21 -5.24
CA GLN A 282 -15.83 -25.29 -4.15
C GLN A 282 -14.55 -24.76 -3.50
N GLU A 283 -13.95 -23.73 -4.11
CA GLU A 283 -12.69 -23.15 -3.61
C GLU A 283 -12.79 -22.65 -2.17
N GLY A 284 -13.95 -22.13 -1.75
CA GLY A 284 -14.22 -21.60 -0.42
C GLY A 284 -14.17 -22.62 0.73
N THR A 285 -14.10 -23.91 0.44
CA THR A 285 -14.21 -24.99 1.44
C THR A 285 -13.02 -25.94 1.32
N LEU A 286 -12.10 -25.95 2.27
CA LEU A 286 -10.93 -26.86 2.19
C LEU A 286 -11.34 -28.34 2.11
N GLY A 287 -12.37 -28.71 2.87
CA GLY A 287 -12.94 -30.06 2.88
C GLY A 287 -13.68 -30.47 1.61
N SER A 288 -13.71 -29.66 0.55
CA SER A 288 -14.25 -30.03 -0.78
C SER A 288 -13.16 -30.50 -1.76
N SER A 289 -11.88 -30.39 -1.39
CA SER A 289 -10.73 -30.60 -2.27
C SER A 289 -9.72 -31.56 -1.67
N TRP A 290 -8.92 -32.21 -2.52
CA TRP A 290 -7.80 -33.07 -2.10
C TRP A 290 -6.58 -32.18 -1.98
N ASN A 291 -6.07 -32.07 -0.76
CA ASN A 291 -5.07 -31.07 -0.43
C ASN A 291 -3.75 -31.70 0.00
N LEU A 292 -2.65 -31.04 -0.31
CA LEU A 292 -1.31 -31.49 0.07
C LEU A 292 -0.41 -30.29 0.39
N ALA A 293 0.22 -30.32 1.57
CA ALA A 293 1.34 -29.43 1.85
C ALA A 293 2.55 -29.84 1.00
N VAL A 294 3.06 -28.91 0.21
CA VAL A 294 4.19 -29.12 -0.70
C VAL A 294 5.43 -28.44 -0.10
N PRO A 295 6.44 -29.19 0.36
CA PRO A 295 7.64 -28.60 0.93
C PRO A 295 8.42 -27.82 -0.13
N LYS A 296 9.07 -26.73 0.31
CA LYS A 296 9.87 -25.84 -0.52
C LYS A 296 10.92 -26.52 -1.38
N THR A 297 11.44 -27.68 -0.95
CA THR A 297 12.42 -28.47 -1.69
C THR A 297 11.88 -29.10 -2.97
N LEU A 298 10.55 -29.25 -3.09
CA LEU A 298 9.91 -29.69 -4.33
C LEU A 298 9.65 -28.53 -5.29
N VAL A 299 9.54 -27.30 -4.79
CA VAL A 299 9.22 -26.12 -5.59
C VAL A 299 10.49 -25.54 -6.22
N THR A 300 10.80 -26.02 -7.42
CA THR A 300 11.95 -25.61 -8.24
C THR A 300 11.48 -25.03 -9.58
N THR A 301 12.35 -24.30 -10.28
CA THR A 301 12.04 -23.66 -11.59
C THR A 301 11.67 -24.63 -12.70
N ASN A 302 11.96 -25.92 -12.54
CA ASN A 302 11.64 -26.99 -13.48
C ASN A 302 10.56 -27.96 -12.97
N LEU A 303 9.74 -27.54 -12.01
CA LEU A 303 8.65 -28.32 -11.45
C LEU A 303 7.52 -28.55 -12.48
N SER A 304 7.09 -29.79 -12.63
CA SER A 304 5.83 -30.14 -13.29
C SER A 304 5.00 -31.12 -12.48
N ILE A 305 3.68 -31.16 -12.72
CA ILE A 305 2.72 -31.96 -11.98
C ILE A 305 1.83 -32.80 -12.90
N LEU A 306 1.55 -34.03 -12.48
CA LEU A 306 0.54 -34.90 -13.07
C LEU A 306 -0.35 -35.45 -11.95
N VAL A 307 -1.65 -35.36 -12.13
CA VAL A 307 -2.64 -35.79 -11.14
C VAL A 307 -3.61 -36.77 -11.77
N GLU A 308 -3.98 -37.82 -11.05
CA GLU A 308 -4.99 -38.79 -11.45
C GLU A 308 -5.97 -39.01 -10.30
N VAL A 309 -7.27 -39.04 -10.60
CA VAL A 309 -8.31 -39.53 -9.67
C VAL A 309 -8.54 -41.02 -9.91
N ASP A 310 -8.87 -41.73 -8.84
CA ASP A 310 -9.04 -43.18 -8.78
C ASP A 310 -7.96 -43.98 -9.54
N PRO A 311 -6.67 -43.77 -9.25
CA PRO A 311 -5.56 -44.34 -10.02
C PRO A 311 -5.48 -45.88 -9.95
N ALA A 312 -6.24 -46.51 -9.04
CA ALA A 312 -6.32 -47.95 -8.86
C ALA A 312 -7.59 -48.55 -9.47
N ASP A 313 -8.45 -47.75 -10.11
CA ASP A 313 -9.69 -48.17 -10.78
C ASP A 313 -10.58 -48.99 -9.81
N THR A 314 -10.81 -48.42 -8.63
CA THR A 314 -11.55 -49.07 -7.54
C THR A 314 -13.01 -48.61 -7.45
N ARG A 315 -13.35 -47.54 -8.17
CA ARG A 315 -14.68 -46.96 -8.28
C ARG A 315 -15.15 -47.19 -9.70
N ALA A 316 -16.37 -47.70 -9.85
CA ALA A 316 -16.95 -47.85 -11.17
C ALA A 316 -17.32 -46.47 -11.71
N GLU A 317 -16.72 -46.09 -12.84
CA GLU A 317 -17.02 -44.84 -13.53
C GLU A 317 -17.55 -45.10 -14.95
N THR A 318 -18.20 -44.08 -15.51
CA THR A 318 -18.71 -44.11 -16.89
C THR A 318 -17.65 -43.66 -17.90
N ASN A 319 -16.62 -42.94 -17.47
CA ASN A 319 -15.54 -42.46 -18.31
C ASN A 319 -14.20 -42.37 -17.55
N GLU A 320 -13.30 -43.32 -17.78
CA GLU A 320 -11.94 -43.28 -17.21
C GLU A 320 -10.99 -42.29 -17.91
N THR A 321 -11.37 -41.76 -19.08
CA THR A 321 -10.43 -40.98 -19.91
C THR A 321 -10.23 -39.54 -19.46
N ASP A 322 -11.09 -39.03 -18.57
CA ASP A 322 -10.98 -37.69 -17.97
C ASP A 322 -10.49 -37.72 -16.51
N ASN A 323 -9.96 -38.86 -16.07
CA ASN A 323 -9.40 -39.03 -14.73
C ASN A 323 -8.01 -38.42 -14.54
N ALA A 324 -7.37 -37.91 -15.60
CA ALA A 324 -6.04 -37.28 -15.54
C ALA A 324 -6.07 -35.75 -15.68
N PHE A 325 -5.22 -35.06 -14.92
CA PHE A 325 -4.90 -33.64 -15.09
C PHE A 325 -3.39 -33.43 -15.27
N PRO A 326 -2.96 -32.81 -16.38
CA PRO A 326 -3.77 -32.47 -17.55
C PRO A 326 -4.38 -33.70 -18.24
N ALA A 327 -5.48 -33.50 -18.96
CA ALA A 327 -6.16 -34.57 -19.72
C ALA A 327 -5.25 -35.24 -20.78
N SER A 328 -4.14 -34.60 -21.16
CA SER A 328 -3.13 -35.21 -22.04
C SER A 328 -2.32 -36.32 -21.38
N GLY A 329 -2.42 -36.51 -20.06
CA GLY A 329 -1.58 -37.42 -19.27
C GLY A 329 -0.11 -37.00 -19.20
N THR A 330 0.25 -35.84 -19.75
CA THR A 330 1.62 -35.31 -19.74
C THR A 330 1.78 -34.33 -18.58
N PRO A 331 2.84 -34.43 -17.76
CA PRO A 331 3.04 -33.51 -16.63
C PRO A 331 3.03 -32.05 -17.05
N LEU A 332 2.21 -31.23 -16.38
CA LEU A 332 2.07 -29.79 -16.60
C LEU A 332 3.24 -29.04 -15.97
N PRO A 333 4.09 -28.32 -16.73
CA PRO A 333 5.07 -27.40 -16.16
C PRO A 333 4.38 -26.27 -15.41
N LEU A 334 4.78 -26.03 -14.17
CA LEU A 334 4.30 -24.90 -13.39
C LEU A 334 5.21 -23.68 -13.62
N GLN A 335 4.62 -22.49 -13.61
CA GLN A 335 5.39 -21.25 -13.66
C GLN A 335 6.02 -21.01 -12.29
N VAL A 336 7.33 -21.28 -12.19
CA VAL A 336 8.10 -21.09 -10.96
C VAL A 336 9.29 -20.18 -11.26
N GLU A 337 9.39 -19.07 -10.54
CA GLU A 337 10.45 -18.06 -10.66
C GLU A 337 11.41 -18.11 -9.48
N ASP A 338 12.68 -17.74 -9.72
CA ASP A 338 13.63 -17.47 -8.65
C ASP A 338 13.38 -16.08 -8.05
N ALA A 339 13.41 -15.96 -6.73
CA ALA A 339 13.32 -14.68 -6.04
C ALA A 339 14.67 -14.22 -5.49
N ALA A 340 15.03 -12.97 -5.77
CA ALA A 340 16.16 -12.32 -5.12
C ALA A 340 15.97 -12.27 -3.60
N THR A 341 17.06 -12.47 -2.84
CA THR A 341 17.02 -12.37 -1.37
C THR A 341 16.57 -10.97 -0.95
N PHE A 342 15.55 -10.90 -0.09
CA PHE A 342 15.18 -9.64 0.54
C PHE A 342 16.20 -9.28 1.62
N ARG A 343 16.99 -8.22 1.42
CA ARG A 343 18.02 -7.80 2.38
C ARG A 343 17.58 -6.51 3.05
N VAL A 344 17.45 -6.52 4.38
CA VAL A 344 16.89 -5.39 5.14
C VAL A 344 17.63 -5.16 6.46
N ILE A 345 17.77 -3.90 6.85
CA ILE A 345 18.22 -3.46 8.17
C ILE A 345 17.03 -2.84 8.90
N LEU A 346 16.66 -3.42 10.05
CA LEU A 346 15.69 -2.83 10.96
C LEU A 346 16.42 -1.91 11.93
N VAL A 347 16.05 -0.63 11.95
CA VAL A 347 16.77 0.43 12.67
C VAL A 347 15.94 0.89 13.86
N PRO A 348 16.38 0.69 15.11
CA PRO A 348 15.70 1.26 16.27
C PRO A 348 15.84 2.80 16.24
N VAL A 349 14.74 3.51 16.00
CA VAL A 349 14.73 4.97 15.95
C VAL A 349 14.44 5.55 17.33
N VAL A 350 15.20 6.59 17.69
CA VAL A 350 14.92 7.47 18.83
C VAL A 350 14.51 8.84 18.35
N THR A 351 13.36 9.31 18.82
CA THR A 351 12.88 10.67 18.58
C THR A 351 13.53 11.62 19.59
N SER A 352 14.27 12.62 19.11
CA SER A 352 15.07 13.49 19.99
C SER A 352 14.24 14.30 20.98
N ALA A 353 13.01 14.67 20.63
CA ALA A 353 12.19 15.56 21.44
C ALA A 353 11.64 14.91 22.72
N ASP A 354 11.42 13.60 22.73
CA ASP A 354 10.84 12.87 23.87
C ASP A 354 11.67 11.65 24.30
N GLY A 355 12.72 11.31 23.54
CA GLY A 355 13.64 10.23 23.86
C GLY A 355 13.07 8.83 23.73
N ARG A 356 11.88 8.67 23.11
CA ARG A 356 11.24 7.37 22.93
C ARG A 356 11.99 6.56 21.88
N ARG A 357 12.17 5.26 22.13
CA ARG A 357 12.93 4.34 21.28
C ARG A 357 12.03 3.26 20.73
N GLY A 358 12.04 3.06 19.41
CA GLY A 358 11.41 1.91 18.77
C GLY A 358 11.94 0.58 19.29
N ASN A 359 11.03 -0.28 19.73
CA ASN A 359 11.36 -1.60 20.23
C ASN A 359 11.58 -2.61 19.09
N VAL A 360 12.81 -2.66 18.58
CA VAL A 360 13.26 -3.73 17.68
C VAL A 360 14.63 -4.24 18.10
N THR A 361 14.74 -5.56 18.20
CA THR A 361 15.87 -6.31 18.74
C THR A 361 16.05 -7.60 17.97
N ALA A 362 17.15 -8.32 18.20
CA ALA A 362 17.34 -9.63 17.61
C ALA A 362 16.25 -10.64 18.03
N ALA A 363 15.62 -10.46 19.20
CA ALA A 363 14.63 -11.38 19.74
C ALA A 363 13.26 -11.27 19.04
N ASN A 364 12.85 -10.06 18.62
CA ASN A 364 11.55 -9.79 17.99
C ASN A 364 11.66 -9.41 16.51
N ARG A 365 12.87 -9.41 15.92
CA ARG A 365 13.12 -9.06 14.51
C ARG A 365 12.20 -9.81 13.55
N ASP A 366 12.06 -11.12 13.76
CA ASP A 366 11.33 -11.98 12.83
C ASP A 366 9.81 -11.79 12.91
N GLU A 367 9.30 -11.22 14.01
CA GLU A 367 7.89 -10.87 14.16
C GLU A 367 7.49 -9.72 13.22
N PHE A 368 8.36 -8.72 13.00
CA PHE A 368 8.13 -7.66 12.01
C PHE A 368 8.09 -8.21 10.58
N LEU A 369 8.79 -9.30 10.29
CA LEU A 369 8.87 -9.91 8.96
C LEU A 369 7.75 -10.93 8.71
N ALA A 370 7.00 -11.32 9.74
CA ALA A 370 6.12 -12.46 9.69
C ALA A 370 5.02 -12.31 8.62
N ALA A 371 4.33 -11.18 8.58
CA ALA A 371 3.28 -10.92 7.58
C ALA A 371 3.89 -10.82 6.16
N THR A 372 5.05 -10.17 6.03
CA THR A 372 5.76 -10.05 4.76
C THR A 372 6.11 -11.40 4.18
N LEU A 373 6.69 -12.31 4.98
CA LEU A 373 7.05 -13.66 4.54
C LEU A 373 5.81 -14.51 4.23
N ARG A 374 4.70 -14.32 4.94
CA ARG A 374 3.44 -15.02 4.67
C ARG A 374 2.80 -14.59 3.35
N MET A 375 2.82 -13.31 3.04
CA MET A 375 2.04 -12.76 1.92
C MET A 375 2.87 -12.53 0.64
N HIS A 376 4.06 -11.94 0.75
CA HIS A 376 4.81 -11.45 -0.42
C HIS A 376 5.59 -12.55 -1.16
N PRO A 377 5.94 -12.35 -2.45
CA PRO A 377 6.75 -13.28 -3.25
C PRO A 377 8.23 -13.32 -2.79
N ILE A 378 8.49 -13.88 -1.61
CA ILE A 378 9.82 -13.93 -0.97
C ILE A 378 10.10 -15.34 -0.46
N SER A 379 11.21 -15.95 -0.89
CA SER A 379 11.68 -17.22 -0.32
C SER A 379 12.79 -17.05 0.72
N THR A 380 13.62 -16.01 0.58
CA THR A 380 14.78 -15.79 1.45
C THR A 380 14.86 -14.34 1.92
N VAL A 381 15.09 -14.16 3.21
CA VAL A 381 15.34 -12.87 3.84
C VAL A 381 16.69 -12.86 4.57
N ASN A 382 17.43 -11.76 4.43
CA ASN A 382 18.61 -11.44 5.21
C ASN A 382 18.30 -10.16 6.01
N ALA A 383 17.79 -10.34 7.23
CA ALA A 383 17.42 -9.25 8.11
C ALA A 383 18.42 -9.08 9.25
N THR A 384 18.84 -7.84 9.50
CA THR A 384 19.76 -7.49 10.59
C THR A 384 19.21 -6.31 11.40
N ILE A 385 19.67 -6.17 12.63
CA ILE A 385 19.39 -4.99 13.45
C ILE A 385 20.52 -3.98 13.23
N GLY A 386 20.16 -2.77 12.83
CA GLY A 386 21.08 -1.66 12.69
C GLY A 386 21.42 -0.99 14.01
N SER A 387 22.40 -0.09 13.98
CA SER A 387 22.69 0.82 15.09
C SER A 387 21.46 1.67 15.38
N GLN A 388 21.28 2.01 16.65
CA GLN A 388 20.22 2.92 17.05
C GLN A 388 20.40 4.28 16.39
N PHE A 389 19.32 4.83 15.83
CA PHE A 389 19.34 6.09 15.10
C PHE A 389 18.54 7.16 15.84
N THR A 390 19.19 8.23 16.30
CA THR A 390 18.53 9.38 16.93
C THR A 390 18.14 10.39 15.85
N ALA A 391 16.85 10.40 15.51
CA ALA A 391 16.25 11.34 14.57
C ALA A 391 16.00 12.69 15.25
N ASN A 392 16.46 13.76 14.62
CA ASN A 392 16.24 15.13 15.09
C ASN A 392 14.87 15.61 14.61
N VAL A 393 13.84 15.37 15.42
CA VAL A 393 12.43 15.61 15.08
C VAL A 393 11.63 16.02 16.30
N GLN A 394 10.48 16.68 16.06
CA GLN A 394 9.43 16.81 17.06
C GLN A 394 8.77 15.45 17.36
N PRO A 395 7.99 15.32 18.45
CA PRO A 395 7.29 14.07 18.74
C PRO A 395 6.37 13.67 17.57
N LEU A 396 6.34 12.38 17.25
CA LEU A 396 5.45 11.83 16.23
C LEU A 396 3.99 12.09 16.60
N GLN A 397 3.15 12.31 15.59
CA GLN A 397 1.73 12.66 15.77
C GLN A 397 0.83 11.65 15.06
N ALA A 398 -0.31 11.33 15.68
CA ALA A 398 -1.27 10.38 15.15
C ALA A 398 -1.97 10.87 13.87
N THR A 399 -2.09 12.19 13.68
CA THR A 399 -2.88 12.81 12.62
C THR A 399 -2.04 13.65 11.65
N SER A 400 -0.71 13.56 11.73
CA SER A 400 0.20 14.32 10.88
C SER A 400 1.46 13.53 10.58
N THR A 401 1.84 13.52 9.31
CA THR A 401 3.02 12.87 8.77
C THR A 401 4.29 13.72 8.86
N GLY A 402 4.24 14.97 9.34
CA GLY A 402 5.39 15.90 9.29
C GLY A 402 6.67 15.35 9.95
N SER A 403 6.60 14.92 11.21
CA SER A 403 7.77 14.33 11.89
C SER A 403 8.09 12.91 11.37
N TRP A 404 7.11 12.19 10.83
CA TRP A 404 7.36 10.91 10.16
C TRP A 404 8.19 11.12 8.90
N ASN A 405 7.84 12.09 8.05
CA ASN A 405 8.58 12.50 6.85
C ASN A 405 10.02 12.88 7.17
N GLU A 406 10.24 13.62 8.27
CA GLU A 406 11.60 13.96 8.72
C GLU A 406 12.42 12.73 9.13
N VAL A 407 11.82 11.76 9.82
CA VAL A 407 12.49 10.48 10.15
C VAL A 407 12.81 9.71 8.87
N LEU A 408 11.85 9.57 7.95
CA LEU A 408 12.01 8.85 6.69
C LEU A 408 13.12 9.46 5.82
N SER A 409 13.15 10.79 5.69
CA SER A 409 14.18 11.52 4.94
C SER A 409 15.57 11.35 5.55
N GLN A 410 15.68 11.44 6.88
CA GLN A 410 16.94 11.22 7.59
C GLN A 410 17.44 9.77 7.42
N LEU A 411 16.55 8.77 7.54
CA LEU A 411 16.93 7.37 7.33
C LEU A 411 17.36 7.09 5.89
N GLU A 412 16.75 7.74 4.91
CA GLU A 412 17.15 7.61 3.50
C GLU A 412 18.56 8.17 3.26
N ALA A 413 18.88 9.33 3.82
CA ALA A 413 20.24 9.86 3.76
C ALA A 413 21.26 8.95 4.46
N SER A 414 20.87 8.33 5.58
CA SER A 414 21.68 7.31 6.26
C SER A 414 21.89 6.05 5.41
N ARG A 415 20.85 5.59 4.71
CA ARG A 415 20.92 4.46 3.77
C ARG A 415 21.83 4.77 2.58
N VAL A 416 21.74 5.97 2.01
CA VAL A 416 22.58 6.41 0.88
C VAL A 416 24.07 6.47 1.24
N ASP A 417 24.43 6.83 2.47
CA ASP A 417 25.81 6.72 2.98
C ASP A 417 26.18 5.31 3.46
N GLY A 418 25.22 4.39 3.52
CA GLY A 418 25.36 3.06 4.08
C GLY A 418 25.36 1.95 3.03
N ASP A 419 24.55 0.93 3.32
CA ASP A 419 24.41 -0.28 2.53
C ASP A 419 23.25 -0.14 1.52
N ALA A 420 23.37 -0.79 0.36
CA ALA A 420 22.30 -0.93 -0.62
C ALA A 420 21.08 -1.76 -0.14
N ARG A 421 21.11 -2.29 1.07
CA ARG A 421 19.97 -2.91 1.77
C ARG A 421 18.78 -1.96 1.89
N TYR A 422 17.59 -2.56 2.00
CA TYR A 422 16.41 -1.83 2.45
C TYR A 422 16.57 -1.41 3.91
N TYR A 423 16.06 -0.24 4.28
CA TYR A 423 16.03 0.26 5.65
C TYR A 423 14.58 0.32 6.14
N TYR A 424 14.33 -0.22 7.33
CA TYR A 424 13.04 -0.10 8.00
C TYR A 424 13.26 0.53 9.39
N GLY A 425 12.90 1.80 9.52
CA GLY A 425 12.94 2.51 10.79
C GLY A 425 11.81 2.06 11.70
N VAL A 426 12.14 1.58 12.91
CA VAL A 426 11.14 1.25 13.91
C VAL A 426 11.05 2.37 14.92
N VAL A 427 9.88 2.99 15.06
CA VAL A 427 9.60 4.11 15.98
C VAL A 427 8.67 3.69 17.12
N ASN A 428 8.69 4.43 18.23
CA ASN A 428 7.80 4.20 19.38
C ASN A 428 6.93 5.45 19.63
N PRO A 429 5.88 5.68 18.84
CA PRO A 429 4.95 6.77 19.11
C PRO A 429 4.28 6.60 20.49
N ASN A 430 3.84 7.71 21.07
CA ASN A 430 3.12 7.77 22.34
C ASN A 430 1.60 7.58 22.19
N TYR A 431 1.13 7.15 21.02
CA TYR A 431 -0.25 6.85 20.69
C TYR A 431 -0.40 5.41 20.16
N SER A 432 -1.65 4.96 20.04
CA SER A 432 -1.98 3.57 19.67
C SER A 432 -2.86 3.44 18.41
N ALA A 433 -3.21 4.56 17.77
CA ALA A 433 -3.97 4.62 16.53
C ALA A 433 -3.61 5.91 15.75
N GLY A 434 -3.83 5.92 14.43
CA GLY A 434 -3.40 6.99 13.53
C GLY A 434 -2.26 6.53 12.62
N VAL A 435 -1.38 7.45 12.21
CA VAL A 435 -0.20 7.14 11.37
C VAL A 435 0.63 6.05 12.04
N ALA A 436 0.71 4.89 11.38
CA ALA A 436 1.39 3.70 11.86
C ALA A 436 2.69 3.41 11.10
N GLY A 437 2.78 3.85 9.85
CA GLY A 437 3.96 3.78 9.01
C GLY A 437 3.86 4.76 7.84
N ILE A 438 5.01 4.97 7.18
CA ILE A 438 5.13 5.64 5.88
C ILE A 438 6.32 5.04 5.12
N ALA A 439 6.27 5.09 3.80
CA ALA A 439 7.33 4.56 2.93
C ALA A 439 7.47 5.35 1.63
N TYR A 440 8.62 5.18 0.96
CA TYR A 440 8.73 5.62 -0.42
C TYR A 440 8.08 4.64 -1.39
N VAL A 441 7.36 5.16 -2.38
CA VAL A 441 6.88 4.37 -3.51
C VAL A 441 8.05 4.07 -4.46
N GLY A 442 8.39 2.79 -4.62
CA GLY A 442 9.50 2.33 -5.44
C GLY A 442 10.90 2.66 -4.89
N GLY A 443 10.99 3.04 -3.61
CA GLY A 443 12.25 3.32 -2.89
C GLY A 443 12.75 2.14 -2.05
N SER A 444 13.71 2.40 -1.16
CA SER A 444 14.31 1.35 -0.31
C SER A 444 14.30 1.68 1.18
N THR A 445 13.49 2.66 1.58
CA THR A 445 13.36 3.07 2.98
C THR A 445 11.89 3.19 3.34
N ALA A 446 11.57 2.72 4.54
CA ALA A 446 10.27 2.80 5.17
C ALA A 446 10.43 3.04 6.68
N VAL A 447 9.38 3.51 7.34
CA VAL A 447 9.31 3.70 8.78
C VAL A 447 7.98 3.16 9.29
N GLY A 448 7.97 2.45 10.41
CA GLY A 448 6.74 2.03 11.07
C GLY A 448 6.89 1.92 12.58
N TRP A 449 5.76 1.86 13.27
CA TRP A 449 5.72 1.79 14.73
C TRP A 449 6.11 0.41 15.27
N ASP A 450 6.37 0.33 16.58
CA ASP A 450 6.79 -0.88 17.27
C ASP A 450 5.66 -1.69 17.91
N LYS A 451 4.41 -1.45 17.51
CA LYS A 451 3.22 -2.08 18.11
C LYS A 451 2.97 -3.48 17.56
N LEU A 452 3.78 -4.47 17.97
CA LEU A 452 3.48 -5.86 17.63
C LEU A 452 2.16 -6.33 18.30
N PRO A 453 1.30 -7.11 17.61
CA PRO A 453 1.54 -7.71 16.29
C PRO A 453 1.19 -6.82 15.08
N SER A 454 0.53 -5.68 15.25
CA SER A 454 0.10 -4.85 14.10
C SER A 454 1.29 -4.31 13.27
N ALA A 455 2.42 -4.08 13.91
CA ALA A 455 3.67 -3.68 13.25
C ALA A 455 4.12 -4.67 12.15
N ALA A 456 3.75 -5.95 12.24
CA ALA A 456 4.05 -6.92 11.19
C ALA A 456 3.27 -6.62 9.89
N SER A 457 1.96 -6.32 9.99
CA SER A 457 1.16 -5.95 8.81
C SER A 457 1.60 -4.61 8.25
N VAL A 458 1.83 -3.62 9.13
CA VAL A 458 2.37 -2.31 8.74
C VAL A 458 3.69 -2.46 7.98
N ALA A 459 4.65 -3.23 8.49
CA ALA A 459 5.90 -3.46 7.77
C ALA A 459 5.69 -4.09 6.39
N ALA A 460 4.75 -5.06 6.29
CA ALA A 460 4.40 -5.67 5.01
C ALA A 460 3.77 -4.65 4.02
N HIS A 461 2.88 -3.78 4.50
CA HIS A 461 2.27 -2.68 3.74
C HIS A 461 3.35 -1.71 3.23
N GLU A 462 4.19 -1.21 4.14
CA GLU A 462 5.25 -0.26 3.81
C GLU A 462 6.28 -0.82 2.81
N TRP A 463 6.62 -2.11 2.93
CA TRP A 463 7.49 -2.75 1.93
C TRP A 463 6.78 -2.96 0.59
N GLY A 464 5.45 -3.12 0.58
CA GLY A 464 4.62 -3.05 -0.63
C GLY A 464 4.85 -1.74 -1.38
N HIS A 465 4.81 -0.59 -0.69
CA HIS A 465 5.16 0.71 -1.28
C HIS A 465 6.60 0.74 -1.80
N ASN A 466 7.58 0.27 -1.02
CA ASN A 466 8.96 0.17 -1.50
C ASN A 466 9.11 -0.69 -2.77
N TRP A 467 8.22 -1.66 -2.99
CA TRP A 467 8.13 -2.45 -4.22
C TRP A 467 7.17 -1.86 -5.27
N GLY A 468 6.88 -0.57 -5.15
CA GLY A 468 6.18 0.24 -6.14
C GLY A 468 4.68 0.02 -6.16
N ARG A 469 4.06 -0.43 -5.08
CA ARG A 469 2.59 -0.55 -4.98
C ARG A 469 1.98 0.72 -4.42
N ASP A 470 0.87 1.12 -5.02
CA ASP A 470 -0.01 2.18 -4.52
C ASP A 470 -1.15 1.53 -3.72
N HIS A 471 -2.01 2.35 -3.10
CA HIS A 471 -3.05 1.83 -2.22
C HIS A 471 -4.19 1.14 -2.98
N ALA A 472 -4.63 -0.02 -2.50
CA ALA A 472 -5.87 -0.61 -2.97
C ALA A 472 -7.07 0.27 -2.53
N PRO A 473 -8.15 0.36 -3.32
CA PRO A 473 -9.26 1.31 -3.08
C PRO A 473 -10.20 0.86 -1.94
N CYS A 474 -9.68 0.75 -0.71
CA CYS A 474 -10.46 0.46 0.50
C CYS A 474 -9.96 1.27 1.71
N GLY A 475 -10.89 1.81 2.49
CA GLY A 475 -10.57 2.53 3.73
C GLY A 475 -10.15 3.99 3.51
N SER A 476 -10.57 4.57 2.38
CA SER A 476 -10.31 5.97 2.01
C SER A 476 -8.82 6.37 1.95
N PRO A 477 -7.97 5.61 1.25
CA PRO A 477 -6.58 6.00 1.09
C PRO A 477 -6.43 7.26 0.27
N ALA A 478 -5.35 8.01 0.53
CA ALA A 478 -4.90 9.03 -0.39
C ALA A 478 -4.37 8.35 -1.65
N ASN A 479 -4.81 8.83 -2.83
CA ASN A 479 -4.35 8.37 -4.15
C ASN A 479 -4.45 6.83 -4.33
N PRO A 480 -5.66 6.25 -4.36
CA PRO A 480 -5.82 4.84 -4.67
C PRO A 480 -5.24 4.49 -6.04
N ASP A 481 -4.78 3.25 -6.19
CA ASP A 481 -4.31 2.67 -7.45
C ASP A 481 -5.48 2.55 -8.43
N ASP A 482 -5.55 3.47 -9.40
CA ASP A 482 -6.54 3.48 -10.47
C ASP A 482 -6.51 2.21 -11.34
N GLY A 483 -5.38 1.48 -11.32
CA GLY A 483 -5.20 0.20 -12.01
C GLY A 483 -5.62 -1.02 -11.20
N TYR A 484 -6.06 -0.86 -9.94
CA TYR A 484 -6.46 -1.98 -9.09
C TYR A 484 -7.76 -2.63 -9.63
N PRO A 485 -7.75 -3.95 -9.92
CA PRO A 485 -8.82 -4.57 -10.73
C PRO A 485 -10.08 -4.93 -9.93
N TYR A 486 -10.04 -4.92 -8.61
CA TYR A 486 -11.15 -5.39 -7.77
C TYR A 486 -11.80 -4.25 -6.99
N THR A 487 -13.06 -3.99 -7.29
CA THR A 487 -13.88 -2.96 -6.64
C THR A 487 -13.88 -3.13 -5.11
N GLY A 488 -13.71 -2.03 -4.39
CA GLY A 488 -13.68 -2.03 -2.93
C GLY A 488 -12.38 -2.57 -2.33
N GLY A 489 -11.33 -2.75 -3.13
CA GLY A 489 -10.02 -3.17 -2.64
C GLY A 489 -9.98 -4.59 -2.10
N VAL A 490 -10.89 -5.48 -2.54
CA VAL A 490 -10.87 -6.90 -2.17
C VAL A 490 -9.79 -7.66 -2.96
N ILE A 491 -9.38 -8.85 -2.50
CA ILE A 491 -8.32 -9.63 -3.14
C ILE A 491 -8.76 -10.35 -4.43
N GLY A 492 -10.07 -10.44 -4.69
CA GLY A 492 -10.65 -10.92 -5.95
C GLY A 492 -10.58 -12.43 -6.21
N VAL A 493 -9.56 -13.10 -5.68
CA VAL A 493 -9.34 -14.56 -5.76
C VAL A 493 -9.03 -15.14 -4.37
N PHE A 494 -9.10 -16.46 -4.21
CA PHE A 494 -8.83 -17.07 -2.91
C PHE A 494 -7.34 -16.99 -2.55
N GLY A 495 -7.07 -16.51 -1.33
CA GLY A 495 -5.77 -16.61 -0.70
C GLY A 495 -5.65 -17.86 0.16
N PHE A 496 -4.43 -18.23 0.53
CA PHE A 496 -4.16 -19.30 1.46
C PHE A 496 -2.92 -18.99 2.29
N ASP A 497 -3.09 -19.00 3.60
CA ASP A 497 -2.01 -18.87 4.55
C ASP A 497 -1.37 -20.23 4.80
N VAL A 498 -0.27 -20.51 4.09
CA VAL A 498 0.41 -21.82 4.16
C VAL A 498 0.88 -22.14 5.58
N GLY A 499 1.35 -21.14 6.33
CA GLY A 499 1.87 -21.34 7.69
C GLY A 499 0.77 -21.62 8.71
N ALA A 500 -0.40 -20.99 8.55
CA ALA A 500 -1.55 -21.20 9.44
C ALA A 500 -2.50 -22.31 8.96
N GLY A 501 -2.41 -22.76 7.71
CA GLY A 501 -3.35 -23.69 7.10
C GLY A 501 -4.74 -23.10 6.87
N THR A 502 -4.83 -21.78 6.65
CA THR A 502 -6.10 -21.04 6.64
C THR A 502 -6.41 -20.47 5.25
N LEU A 503 -7.61 -20.76 4.74
CA LEU A 503 -8.12 -20.15 3.51
C LEU A 503 -8.52 -18.69 3.75
N LYS A 504 -8.22 -17.83 2.78
CA LYS A 504 -8.62 -16.42 2.76
C LYS A 504 -9.68 -16.22 1.69
N PRO A 505 -10.91 -15.81 2.06
CA PRO A 505 -11.98 -15.53 1.10
C PRO A 505 -11.55 -14.50 0.07
N ASN A 506 -12.06 -14.62 -1.16
CA ASN A 506 -11.86 -13.64 -2.22
C ASN A 506 -12.39 -12.23 -1.89
N SER A 507 -13.26 -12.12 -0.89
CA SER A 507 -13.78 -10.87 -0.32
C SER A 507 -12.92 -10.27 0.79
N SER A 508 -11.79 -10.90 1.15
CA SER A 508 -10.80 -10.29 2.04
C SER A 508 -10.24 -9.02 1.38
N HIS A 509 -9.82 -8.04 2.17
CA HIS A 509 -9.26 -6.80 1.61
C HIS A 509 -7.78 -6.98 1.29
N ASP A 510 -7.29 -6.26 0.29
CA ASP A 510 -5.88 -6.27 -0.06
C ASP A 510 -5.04 -5.61 1.03
N LEU A 511 -3.84 -6.15 1.24
CA LEU A 511 -2.84 -5.62 2.17
C LEU A 511 -2.56 -4.13 1.94
N MET A 512 -2.65 -3.63 0.70
CA MET A 512 -2.40 -2.23 0.36
C MET A 512 -3.62 -1.32 0.60
N GLY A 513 -4.72 -1.82 1.19
CA GLY A 513 -5.84 -0.99 1.66
C GLY A 513 -5.75 -0.70 3.17
N TYR A 514 -6.72 0.04 3.70
CA TYR A 514 -6.83 0.30 5.16
C TYR A 514 -8.06 -0.37 5.80
N CYS A 515 -8.61 -1.38 5.14
CA CYS A 515 -9.76 -2.13 5.62
C CYS A 515 -9.32 -3.39 6.36
N ASP A 516 -10.09 -3.82 7.35
CA ASP A 516 -9.79 -5.02 8.13
C ASP A 516 -9.79 -6.32 7.28
N ASN A 517 -9.24 -7.39 7.88
CA ASN A 517 -9.09 -8.71 7.25
C ASN A 517 -8.20 -8.68 5.99
N GLU A 518 -7.06 -8.01 6.13
CA GLU A 518 -6.06 -7.84 5.09
C GLU A 518 -5.40 -9.18 4.69
N TRP A 519 -5.26 -9.38 3.39
CA TRP A 519 -4.43 -10.40 2.75
C TRP A 519 -3.93 -9.87 1.40
N ILE A 520 -2.96 -10.51 0.75
CA ILE A 520 -2.48 -10.04 -0.55
C ILE A 520 -3.35 -10.55 -1.70
N SER A 521 -3.67 -9.67 -2.65
CA SER A 521 -4.26 -10.04 -3.94
C SER A 521 -3.21 -10.60 -4.90
N ASP A 522 -3.67 -11.31 -5.93
CA ASP A 522 -2.83 -11.72 -7.05
C ASP A 522 -2.26 -10.51 -7.82
N TYR A 523 -3.03 -9.43 -7.94
CA TYR A 523 -2.58 -8.16 -8.53
C TYR A 523 -1.36 -7.59 -7.79
N THR A 524 -1.48 -7.39 -6.48
CA THR A 524 -0.40 -6.86 -5.64
C THR A 524 0.79 -7.81 -5.64
N TYR A 525 0.56 -9.13 -5.48
CA TYR A 525 1.60 -10.15 -5.49
C TYR A 525 2.43 -10.12 -6.79
N ARG A 526 1.75 -10.13 -7.95
CA ARG A 526 2.42 -10.11 -9.27
C ARG A 526 3.15 -8.80 -9.53
N GLY A 527 2.58 -7.66 -9.11
CA GLY A 527 3.24 -6.36 -9.22
C GLY A 527 4.56 -6.30 -8.43
N ILE A 528 4.56 -6.83 -7.21
CA ILE A 528 5.77 -6.88 -6.37
C ILE A 528 6.81 -7.84 -6.96
N MET A 529 6.38 -8.99 -7.46
CA MET A 529 7.27 -9.95 -8.12
C MET A 529 7.93 -9.31 -9.34
N GLN A 530 7.15 -8.66 -10.20
CA GLN A 530 7.65 -7.94 -11.38
C GLN A 530 8.66 -6.85 -11.00
N TYR A 531 8.34 -6.03 -10.00
CA TYR A 531 9.24 -4.98 -9.51
C TYR A 531 10.58 -5.55 -9.04
N ARG A 532 10.53 -6.61 -8.22
CA ARG A 532 11.73 -7.23 -7.64
C ARG A 532 12.60 -7.90 -8.71
N SER A 533 11.99 -8.59 -9.67
CA SER A 533 12.70 -9.19 -10.80
C SER A 533 13.39 -8.12 -11.66
N ALA A 534 12.73 -6.97 -11.89
CA ALA A 534 13.35 -5.84 -12.59
C ALA A 534 14.54 -5.23 -11.83
N GLN A 535 14.45 -5.07 -10.50
CA GLN A 535 15.56 -4.52 -9.70
C GLN A 535 16.75 -5.48 -9.58
N ALA A 536 16.52 -6.80 -9.55
CA ALA A 536 17.59 -7.79 -9.48
C ALA A 536 18.53 -7.71 -10.69
N GLY A 537 17.99 -7.45 -11.89
CA GLY A 537 18.77 -7.24 -13.11
C GLY A 537 19.65 -5.98 -13.08
N VAL A 538 19.25 -4.94 -12.34
CA VAL A 538 19.99 -3.67 -12.22
C VAL A 538 21.07 -3.74 -11.14
N ALA A 539 20.80 -4.43 -10.02
CA ALA A 539 21.75 -4.58 -8.91
C ALA A 539 23.04 -5.33 -9.32
N GLY A 540 22.96 -6.24 -10.29
CA GLY A 540 24.12 -6.92 -10.88
C GLY A 540 25.02 -6.03 -11.74
N ALA A 541 24.52 -4.88 -12.21
CA ALA A 541 25.23 -3.98 -13.12
C ALA A 541 25.92 -2.78 -12.41
N MET A 542 25.64 -2.54 -11.13
CA MET A 542 26.18 -1.39 -10.39
C MET A 542 26.76 -1.80 -9.03
N VAL A 543 27.94 -2.41 -9.04
CA VAL A 543 28.83 -2.40 -7.86
C VAL A 543 29.87 -1.30 -8.06
N GLY A 544 29.44 -0.05 -7.92
CA GLY A 544 30.36 1.09 -7.90
C GLY A 544 31.37 0.93 -6.76
N ALA A 545 32.64 1.21 -7.02
CA ALA A 545 33.67 1.22 -5.98
C ALA A 545 33.31 2.23 -4.89
N ILE A 546 33.66 1.93 -3.64
CA ILE A 546 33.60 2.90 -2.55
C ILE A 546 34.60 4.01 -2.90
N GLN A 547 34.14 5.26 -2.93
CA GLN A 547 34.95 6.41 -3.30
C GLN A 547 34.45 7.69 -2.63
N PRO A 548 35.25 8.78 -2.62
CA PRO A 548 34.80 10.05 -2.12
C PRO A 548 33.54 10.55 -2.84
N ALA A 549 32.56 11.00 -2.07
CA ALA A 549 31.27 11.47 -2.56
C ALA A 549 30.74 12.61 -1.68
N LEU A 550 29.87 13.44 -2.27
CA LEU A 550 29.05 14.40 -1.55
C LEU A 550 27.63 13.82 -1.42
N VAL A 551 27.19 13.62 -0.18
CA VAL A 551 25.79 13.25 0.10
C VAL A 551 24.96 14.51 0.11
N VAL A 552 24.01 14.57 -0.83
CA VAL A 552 23.08 15.67 -1.05
C VAL A 552 21.67 15.14 -0.90
N TRP A 553 20.85 15.81 -0.11
CA TRP A 553 19.54 15.30 0.27
C TRP A 553 18.59 16.42 0.65
N GLY A 554 17.31 16.13 0.59
CA GLY A 554 16.29 17.15 0.78
C GLY A 554 14.89 16.64 0.53
N ARG A 555 13.96 17.60 0.56
CA ARG A 555 12.52 17.35 0.52
C ARG A 555 11.81 18.44 -0.28
N ILE A 556 10.68 18.08 -0.85
CA ILE A 556 9.68 18.96 -1.42
C ILE A 556 8.43 18.74 -0.59
N GLU A 557 8.07 19.73 0.23
CA GLU A 557 6.92 19.63 1.14
C GLU A 557 6.08 20.89 0.99
N ASN A 558 4.78 20.72 0.72
CA ASN A 558 3.83 21.84 0.54
C ASN A 558 4.33 22.88 -0.49
N GLY A 559 4.90 22.40 -1.61
CA GLY A 559 5.45 23.26 -2.67
C GLY A 559 6.75 23.99 -2.28
N ARG A 560 7.36 23.68 -1.13
CA ARG A 560 8.63 24.28 -0.69
C ARG A 560 9.79 23.33 -0.92
N LEU A 561 10.79 23.81 -1.66
CA LEU A 561 12.08 23.13 -1.80
C LEU A 561 12.91 23.28 -0.51
N VAL A 562 13.30 22.15 0.08
CA VAL A 562 14.19 22.07 1.24
C VAL A 562 15.45 21.32 0.81
N LEU A 563 16.59 22.01 0.88
CA LEU A 563 17.90 21.41 0.68
C LEU A 563 18.60 21.32 2.03
N GLU A 564 18.86 20.08 2.47
CA GLU A 564 19.49 19.83 3.75
C GLU A 564 21.01 20.02 3.66
N PRO A 565 21.72 20.34 4.77
CA PRO A 565 23.17 20.45 4.75
C PRO A 565 23.81 19.18 4.16
N ALA A 566 24.55 19.33 3.06
CA ALA A 566 25.27 18.23 2.43
C ALA A 566 26.53 17.89 3.23
N PHE A 567 27.07 16.68 3.06
CA PHE A 567 28.32 16.29 3.73
C PHE A 567 29.16 15.40 2.83
N GLN A 568 30.47 15.51 2.96
CA GLN A 568 31.41 14.65 2.26
C GLN A 568 31.66 13.38 3.07
N THR A 569 31.78 12.26 2.35
CA THR A 569 31.97 10.92 2.92
C THR A 569 32.66 10.04 1.88
N THR A 570 33.09 8.85 2.29
CA THR A 570 33.60 7.82 1.39
C THR A 570 32.60 6.67 1.37
N THR A 571 31.80 6.60 0.31
CA THR A 571 30.69 5.63 0.21
C THR A 571 30.49 5.17 -1.24
N ARG A 572 29.54 4.27 -1.47
CA ARG A 572 29.17 3.85 -2.82
C ARG A 572 28.32 4.95 -3.46
N PRO A 573 28.67 5.42 -4.67
CA PRO A 573 27.85 6.40 -5.37
C PRO A 573 26.42 5.92 -5.54
N SER A 574 25.48 6.82 -5.31
CA SER A 574 24.05 6.59 -5.50
C SER A 574 23.51 7.79 -6.25
N LEU A 575 23.35 7.63 -7.56
CA LEU A 575 22.84 8.65 -8.47
C LEU A 575 21.38 8.34 -8.82
N PRO A 576 20.61 9.33 -9.30
CA PRO A 576 19.22 9.11 -9.71
C PRO A 576 19.14 8.02 -10.78
N LYS A 577 18.11 7.16 -10.67
CA LYS A 577 17.84 6.09 -11.63
C LYS A 577 17.33 6.62 -12.98
N SER A 578 16.73 7.81 -12.98
CA SER A 578 16.18 8.48 -14.15
C SER A 578 16.31 9.99 -14.01
N SER A 579 16.41 10.69 -15.14
CA SER A 579 16.26 12.15 -15.19
C SER A 579 14.82 12.56 -14.88
N GLY A 580 14.63 13.78 -14.37
CA GLY A 580 13.31 14.31 -14.08
C GLY A 580 13.28 15.84 -14.03
N PRO A 581 12.16 16.43 -13.57
CA PRO A 581 11.93 17.87 -13.62
C PRO A 581 12.74 18.67 -12.60
N TYR A 582 13.39 18.00 -11.65
CA TYR A 582 14.26 18.65 -10.65
C TYR A 582 15.70 18.55 -11.10
N THR A 583 16.49 19.59 -10.80
CA THR A 583 17.92 19.63 -11.06
C THR A 583 18.67 20.09 -9.82
N LEU A 584 19.70 19.33 -9.46
CA LEU A 584 20.67 19.69 -8.45
C LEU A 584 21.99 20.06 -9.14
N GLU A 585 22.45 21.29 -8.93
CA GLU A 585 23.71 21.80 -9.44
C GLU A 585 24.65 22.18 -8.29
N ALA A 586 25.94 21.95 -8.50
CA ALA A 586 27.00 22.51 -7.67
C ALA A 586 27.82 23.50 -8.48
N HIS A 587 28.13 24.64 -7.87
CA HIS A 587 28.93 25.70 -8.47
C HIS A 587 30.14 26.01 -7.60
N SER A 588 31.22 26.45 -8.27
CA SER A 588 32.40 26.96 -7.59
C SER A 588 32.29 28.46 -7.31
N GLY A 589 33.27 29.00 -6.57
CA GLY A 589 33.31 30.43 -6.21
C GLY A 589 33.41 31.39 -7.39
N ASP A 590 33.87 30.93 -8.56
CA ASP A 590 33.89 31.72 -9.80
C ASP A 590 32.58 31.60 -10.62
N GLY A 591 31.61 30.83 -10.12
CA GLY A 591 30.31 30.59 -10.76
C GLY A 591 30.29 29.40 -11.73
N SER A 592 31.45 28.80 -12.06
CA SER A 592 31.50 27.62 -12.93
C SER A 592 30.81 26.41 -12.30
N ARG A 593 30.11 25.63 -13.14
CA ARG A 593 29.37 24.44 -12.69
C ARG A 593 30.31 23.26 -12.47
N VAL A 594 30.34 22.75 -11.24
CA VAL A 594 31.11 21.56 -10.84
C VAL A 594 30.38 20.29 -11.25
N PHE A 595 29.08 20.16 -10.95
CA PHE A 595 28.25 19.06 -11.43
C PHE A 595 26.79 19.49 -11.63
N SER A 596 26.04 18.69 -12.37
CA SER A 596 24.60 18.83 -12.58
C SER A 596 23.98 17.45 -12.62
N VAL A 597 22.89 17.25 -11.88
CA VAL A 597 22.14 15.99 -11.85
C VAL A 597 20.66 16.32 -11.93
N SER A 598 19.98 15.82 -12.95
CA SER A 598 18.52 15.89 -13.04
C SER A 598 17.89 14.63 -12.47
N PHE A 599 16.72 14.77 -11.83
CA PHE A 599 16.09 13.66 -11.11
C PHE A 599 14.58 13.85 -10.96
N SER A 600 13.89 12.73 -10.75
CA SER A 600 12.56 12.68 -10.17
C SER A 600 12.68 12.30 -8.69
N PRO A 601 12.07 13.05 -7.76
CA PRO A 601 12.11 12.73 -6.34
C PRO A 601 11.28 11.47 -6.05
N LEU A 602 11.53 10.85 -4.90
CA LEU A 602 10.74 9.73 -4.40
C LEU A 602 9.45 10.26 -3.76
N GLU A 603 8.32 9.76 -4.22
CA GLU A 603 7.01 10.02 -3.61
C GLU A 603 6.94 9.32 -2.24
N VAL A 604 6.36 9.98 -1.25
CA VAL A 604 6.05 9.39 0.06
C VAL A 604 4.61 8.91 0.06
N ALA A 605 4.42 7.61 0.27
CA ALA A 605 3.11 7.02 0.51
C ALA A 605 2.53 7.49 1.85
N ASP A 606 1.21 7.36 2.00
CA ASP A 606 0.47 7.72 3.22
C ASP A 606 0.57 9.19 3.65
N ASP A 607 1.11 10.06 2.78
CA ASP A 607 1.22 11.49 3.05
C ASP A 607 0.21 12.31 2.22
N PRO A 608 -0.88 12.81 2.85
CA PRO A 608 -1.89 13.61 2.14
C PRO A 608 -1.34 14.95 1.64
N SER A 609 -0.19 15.41 2.13
CA SER A 609 0.46 16.63 1.64
C SER A 609 1.28 16.43 0.35
N GLY A 610 1.46 15.17 -0.09
CA GLY A 610 2.21 14.82 -1.29
C GLY A 610 3.70 15.17 -1.18
N SER A 611 4.30 14.93 -0.01
CA SER A 611 5.73 15.17 0.17
C SER A 611 6.58 14.25 -0.70
N LYS A 612 7.69 14.79 -1.18
CA LYS A 612 8.65 14.05 -2.02
C LYS A 612 10.04 14.26 -1.49
N HIS A 613 10.85 13.22 -1.42
CA HIS A 613 12.21 13.33 -0.90
C HIS A 613 13.26 12.92 -1.94
N PHE A 614 14.50 13.31 -1.70
CA PHE A 614 15.64 12.82 -2.48
C PHE A 614 16.88 12.71 -1.60
N ALA A 615 17.74 11.75 -1.92
CA ALA A 615 19.08 11.65 -1.38
C ALA A 615 20.00 10.97 -2.41
N PHE A 616 21.18 11.52 -2.63
CA PHE A 616 22.17 11.02 -3.57
C PHE A 616 23.57 11.07 -2.95
N ALA A 617 24.40 10.09 -3.29
CA ALA A 617 25.84 10.14 -3.06
C ALA A 617 26.51 10.45 -4.40
N VAL A 618 26.81 11.73 -4.65
CA VAL A 618 27.39 12.19 -5.91
C VAL A 618 28.90 12.00 -5.86
N PRO A 619 29.49 11.19 -6.76
CA PRO A 619 30.93 10.91 -6.75
C PRO A 619 31.72 12.16 -7.13
N LEU A 620 32.67 12.53 -6.30
CA LEU A 620 33.49 13.73 -6.48
C LEU A 620 34.89 13.47 -5.96
N THR A 621 35.91 13.86 -6.73
CA THR A 621 37.28 13.86 -6.19
C THR A 621 37.40 14.95 -5.11
N PRO A 622 38.29 14.78 -4.11
CA PRO A 622 38.50 15.79 -3.08
C PRO A 622 38.75 17.19 -3.65
N GLU A 623 39.53 17.31 -4.73
CA GLU A 623 39.88 18.59 -5.36
C GLU A 623 38.67 19.26 -6.02
N ARG A 624 37.73 18.48 -6.56
CA ARG A 624 36.47 19.02 -7.09
C ARG A 624 35.53 19.39 -5.95
N GLY A 625 35.52 18.60 -4.88
CA GLY A 625 34.78 18.86 -3.65
C GLY A 625 35.15 20.22 -3.07
N GLU A 626 36.44 20.50 -2.87
CA GLU A 626 36.96 21.76 -2.31
C GLU A 626 36.56 23.00 -3.11
N ARG A 627 36.32 22.86 -4.41
CA ARG A 627 35.90 23.97 -5.28
C ARG A 627 34.44 24.36 -5.07
N ILE A 628 33.60 23.50 -4.50
CA ILE A 628 32.16 23.77 -4.39
C ILE A 628 31.94 24.82 -3.29
N GLU A 629 31.30 25.92 -3.69
CA GLU A 629 30.91 27.02 -2.81
C GLU A 629 29.39 27.19 -2.72
N LEU A 630 28.64 26.57 -3.65
CA LEU A 630 27.21 26.76 -3.76
C LEU A 630 26.52 25.50 -4.32
N LEU A 631 25.43 25.08 -3.68
CA LEU A 631 24.49 24.08 -4.19
C LEU A 631 23.18 24.76 -4.55
N ARG A 632 22.61 24.41 -5.70
CA ARG A 632 21.33 24.91 -6.17
C ARG A 632 20.41 23.75 -6.49
N LEU A 633 19.26 23.69 -5.84
CA LEU A 633 18.15 22.81 -6.18
C LEU A 633 17.10 23.63 -6.93
N SER A 634 16.71 23.18 -8.11
CA SER A 634 15.65 23.79 -8.92
C SER A 634 14.59 22.76 -9.28
N GLY A 635 13.34 23.19 -9.38
CA GLY A 635 12.18 22.38 -9.75
C GLY A 635 11.01 23.24 -10.20
N PRO A 636 9.84 22.64 -10.46
CA PRO A 636 8.63 23.37 -10.87
C PRO A 636 8.22 24.51 -9.92
N GLU A 637 8.58 24.39 -8.64
CA GLU A 637 8.23 25.34 -7.58
C GLU A 637 9.21 26.53 -7.48
N GLY A 638 10.31 26.50 -8.25
CA GLY A 638 11.35 27.52 -8.25
C GLY A 638 12.73 26.95 -7.95
N SER A 639 13.57 27.69 -7.22
CA SER A 639 14.90 27.21 -6.83
C SER A 639 15.30 27.67 -5.44
N VAL A 640 15.99 26.79 -4.70
CA VAL A 640 16.65 27.10 -3.44
C VAL A 640 18.16 26.93 -3.60
N THR A 641 18.91 27.86 -3.00
CA THR A 641 20.36 27.87 -3.06
C THR A 641 20.94 27.83 -1.66
N VAL A 642 21.92 26.97 -1.46
CA VAL A 642 22.67 26.84 -0.22
C VAL A 642 24.13 27.12 -0.52
N GLY A 643 24.64 28.23 0.03
CA GLY A 643 26.06 28.55 0.02
C GLY A 643 26.81 27.84 1.15
N ARG A 644 28.11 27.66 0.94
CA ARG A 644 29.04 27.21 1.97
C ARG A 644 28.96 28.12 3.19
N GLY A 645 28.94 27.52 4.38
CA GLY A 645 29.03 28.25 5.64
C GLY A 645 30.40 28.91 5.82
N ALA A 646 30.52 29.80 6.81
CA ALA A 646 31.78 30.53 7.07
C ALA A 646 32.98 29.62 7.37
N GLY A 647 32.75 28.33 7.65
CA GLY A 647 33.79 27.35 7.96
C GLY A 647 34.59 27.70 9.23
N GLY A 648 35.59 26.87 9.54
CA GLY A 648 36.55 27.12 10.63
C GLY A 648 36.65 26.00 11.66
N ALA A 649 37.56 26.16 12.63
CA ALA A 649 37.71 25.21 13.74
C ALA A 649 36.46 25.25 14.64
N ALA A 650 35.53 24.33 14.41
CA ALA A 650 34.44 24.07 15.33
C ALA A 650 34.91 23.06 16.38
N ASN A 651 35.03 23.51 17.62
CA ASN A 651 35.17 22.60 18.76
C ASN A 651 33.78 22.01 19.04
N VAL A 652 33.69 20.70 19.16
CA VAL A 652 32.50 20.03 19.68
C VAL A 652 32.78 19.66 21.13
N GLU A 653 32.00 20.24 22.04
CA GLU A 653 31.99 19.81 23.43
C GLU A 653 31.17 18.53 23.51
N VAL A 654 31.77 17.50 24.12
CA VAL A 654 31.16 16.18 24.31
C VAL A 654 31.00 15.95 25.80
N SER A 655 29.80 15.57 26.22
CA SER A 655 29.48 15.28 27.61
C SER A 655 28.65 13.99 27.73
N SER A 656 28.69 13.37 28.90
CA SER A 656 27.72 12.32 29.22
C SER A 656 26.37 12.97 29.52
N ALA A 657 25.30 12.49 28.86
CA ALA A 657 23.92 12.95 29.08
C ALA A 657 23.07 11.88 29.81
N GLY A 658 23.72 11.01 30.57
CA GLY A 658 23.11 9.86 31.25
C GLY A 658 23.41 8.51 30.58
N PRO A 659 22.84 7.41 31.11
CA PRO A 659 23.06 6.07 30.58
C PRO A 659 22.68 5.97 29.10
N GLY A 660 23.60 5.51 28.26
CA GLY A 660 23.36 5.34 26.82
C GLY A 660 23.14 6.64 26.03
N ARG A 661 23.43 7.82 26.59
CA ARG A 661 23.28 9.12 25.90
C ARG A 661 24.53 9.99 25.96
N VAL A 662 24.78 10.71 24.88
CA VAL A 662 25.90 11.63 24.70
C VAL A 662 25.36 13.00 24.34
N GLY A 663 25.76 14.02 25.10
CA GLY A 663 25.50 15.41 24.79
C GLY A 663 26.58 15.97 23.86
N LEU A 664 26.16 16.67 22.81
CA LEU A 664 27.02 17.38 21.88
C LEU A 664 26.64 18.87 21.90
N ARG A 665 27.63 19.76 21.97
CA ARG A 665 27.43 21.22 21.82
C ARG A 665 28.47 21.81 20.88
N TRP A 666 28.03 22.64 19.95
CA TRP A 666 28.89 23.27 18.92
C TRP A 666 28.28 24.58 18.39
N ASP A 667 29.06 25.33 17.62
CA ASP A 667 28.59 26.54 16.95
C ASP A 667 27.83 26.20 15.64
N ALA A 668 26.50 26.21 15.72
CA ALA A 668 25.62 25.93 14.59
C ALA A 668 25.75 26.92 13.43
N SER A 669 26.25 28.14 13.68
CA SER A 669 26.41 29.15 12.63
C SER A 669 27.54 28.79 11.67
N ARG A 670 28.55 28.06 12.16
CA ARG A 670 29.70 27.56 11.38
C ARG A 670 29.49 26.14 10.90
N THR A 671 28.85 25.31 11.70
CA THR A 671 28.58 23.90 11.42
C THR A 671 27.08 23.63 11.57
N PRO A 672 26.26 23.89 10.53
CA PRO A 672 24.82 23.72 10.63
C PRO A 672 24.37 22.29 10.93
N MET A 673 25.20 21.30 10.59
CA MET A 673 24.92 19.89 10.86
C MET A 673 26.18 19.12 11.25
N VAL A 674 26.04 18.23 12.23
CA VAL A 674 27.04 17.23 12.59
C VAL A 674 26.47 15.85 12.29
N VAL A 675 27.10 15.11 11.38
CA VAL A 675 26.79 13.69 11.16
C VAL A 675 27.52 12.90 12.24
N VAL A 676 26.78 12.13 13.02
CA VAL A 676 27.34 11.30 14.10
C VAL A 676 27.30 9.86 13.65
N ARG A 677 28.44 9.16 13.72
CA ARG A 677 28.59 7.76 13.35
C ARG A 677 29.04 6.89 14.51
N ASP A 678 28.59 5.64 14.48
CA ASP A 678 29.19 4.58 15.26
C ASP A 678 30.50 4.12 14.59
N PRO A 679 31.68 4.34 15.22
CA PRO A 679 32.96 3.97 14.61
C PRO A 679 33.14 2.45 14.44
N ARG A 680 32.35 1.61 15.10
CA ARG A 680 32.46 0.14 15.02
C ARG A 680 32.00 -0.39 13.67
N ASN A 681 31.02 0.26 13.05
CA ASN A 681 30.38 -0.21 11.82
C ASN A 681 30.20 0.89 10.76
N GLY A 682 30.55 2.14 11.08
CA GLY A 682 30.45 3.28 10.17
C GLY A 682 29.02 3.81 9.96
N GLN A 683 28.01 3.24 10.61
CA GLN A 683 26.63 3.67 10.42
C GLN A 683 26.38 5.05 11.02
N ILE A 684 25.63 5.88 10.30
CA ILE A 684 25.13 7.15 10.83
C ILE A 684 24.08 6.84 11.91
N ILE A 685 24.29 7.40 13.09
CA ILE A 685 23.39 7.29 14.25
C ILE A 685 22.67 8.60 14.58
N SER A 686 23.04 9.74 13.97
CA SER A 686 22.26 10.98 14.05
C SER A 686 22.71 12.03 13.03
N PHE A 687 21.78 12.85 12.56
CA PHE A 687 22.05 14.15 11.95
C PHE A 687 21.78 15.26 12.99
N ALA A 688 22.78 15.56 13.81
CA ALA A 688 22.67 16.53 14.89
C ALA A 688 22.64 17.97 14.34
N ARG A 689 21.72 18.81 14.86
CA ARG A 689 21.42 20.16 14.35
C ARG A 689 21.14 21.12 15.49
N GLY A 690 21.20 22.43 15.21
CA GLY A 690 20.80 23.47 16.16
C GLY A 690 21.83 23.80 17.25
N GLY A 691 23.07 23.31 17.12
CA GLY A 691 24.19 23.65 18.02
C GLY A 691 24.21 22.87 19.33
N ARG A 692 23.18 22.06 19.56
CA ARG A 692 23.11 21.10 20.66
C ARG A 692 22.33 19.86 20.25
N ALA A 693 22.77 18.68 20.66
CA ALA A 693 22.05 17.45 20.45
C ALA A 693 22.33 16.46 21.58
N GLU A 694 21.34 15.67 21.95
CA GLU A 694 21.55 14.44 22.70
C GLU A 694 21.39 13.28 21.72
N VAL A 695 22.43 12.45 21.64
CA VAL A 695 22.45 11.28 20.76
C VAL A 695 22.50 10.04 21.63
N ALA A 696 21.65 9.07 21.32
CA ALA A 696 21.74 7.79 21.96
C ALA A 696 22.91 6.98 21.36
N ALA A 697 23.88 6.68 22.21
CA ALA A 697 25.10 5.98 21.86
C ALA A 697 25.58 5.23 23.11
N ASP A 698 25.97 3.98 22.97
CA ASP A 698 26.50 3.11 24.03
C ASP A 698 28.02 3.03 23.99
N GLN A 699 28.61 3.21 22.82
CA GLN A 699 30.04 3.20 22.56
C GLN A 699 30.79 4.37 23.24
N PRO A 700 32.08 4.16 23.55
CA PRO A 700 32.87 5.19 24.21
C PRO A 700 33.48 6.22 23.24
N ASP A 701 33.49 5.94 21.93
CA ASP A 701 34.02 6.83 20.89
C ASP A 701 32.96 7.13 19.84
N LEU A 702 32.92 8.36 19.32
CA LEU A 702 32.04 8.77 18.21
C LEU A 702 32.87 9.34 17.07
N SER A 703 32.52 8.97 15.83
CA SER A 703 33.03 9.64 14.64
C SER A 703 32.07 10.75 14.22
N LEU A 704 32.56 11.97 14.12
CA LEU A 704 31.80 13.18 13.82
C LEU A 704 32.24 13.75 12.48
N THR A 705 31.30 13.98 11.57
CA THR A 705 31.53 14.77 10.35
C THR A 705 30.83 16.11 10.50
N LEU A 706 31.64 17.16 10.67
CA LEU A 706 31.19 18.54 10.80
C LEU A 706 30.95 19.11 9.41
N SER A 707 29.69 19.36 9.05
CA SER A 707 29.32 19.94 7.76
C SER A 707 29.09 21.44 7.86
N ASP A 708 29.73 22.21 6.97
CA ASP A 708 29.43 23.63 6.74
C ASP A 708 28.36 23.85 5.64
N ARG A 709 27.53 22.82 5.41
CA ARG A 709 26.58 22.62 4.30
C ARG A 709 27.16 22.07 3.00
N ILE A 710 28.47 22.10 2.80
CA ILE A 710 29.11 21.61 1.57
C ILE A 710 30.39 20.85 1.88
N GLN A 711 31.36 21.51 2.50
CA GLN A 711 32.59 20.89 2.97
C GLN A 711 32.35 20.15 4.27
N SER A 712 33.25 19.23 4.56
CA SER A 712 33.17 18.46 5.78
C SER A 712 34.53 18.26 6.42
N ARG A 713 34.54 18.18 7.74
CA ARG A 713 35.71 17.82 8.53
C ARG A 713 35.37 16.66 9.44
N GLU A 714 36.20 15.64 9.42
CA GLU A 714 36.07 14.50 10.33
C GLU A 714 36.79 14.74 11.66
N MET A 715 36.24 14.15 12.72
CA MET A 715 36.79 14.18 14.06
C MET A 715 36.35 12.92 14.82
N LEU A 716 37.29 12.27 15.50
CA LEU A 716 37.00 11.21 16.45
C LEU A 716 36.99 11.81 17.86
N VAL A 717 35.93 11.55 18.63
CA VAL A 717 35.78 12.08 20.00
C VAL A 717 35.54 10.95 20.99
N ARG A 718 36.15 11.08 22.17
CA ARG A 718 35.91 10.21 23.33
C ARG A 718 34.74 10.77 24.15
N VAL A 719 33.79 9.91 24.51
CA VAL A 719 32.71 10.23 25.43
C VAL A 719 33.26 10.20 26.86
N PRO A 720 33.25 11.33 27.60
CA PRO A 720 33.78 11.35 28.96
C PRO A 720 33.06 10.38 29.89
N GLY A 721 33.83 9.62 30.69
CA GLY A 721 33.31 8.67 31.67
C GLY A 721 32.91 7.30 31.12
N ARG A 722 33.39 6.92 29.92
CA ARG A 722 33.21 5.58 29.33
C ARG A 722 34.50 4.99 28.77
#